data_AF-A0A562GSQ6-F1
#
_entry.id   AF-A0A562GSQ6-F1
#
_cell.length_a   1.000
_cell.length_b   1.000
_cell.length_c   1.000
_cell.angle_alpha   90.00
_cell.angle_beta   90.00
_cell.angle_gamma   90.00
#
_symmetry.space_group_name_H-M   'P 1'
#
loop_
_entity.id
_entity.type
_entity.pdbx_description
1 polymer ?
#
loop_
_entity_poly.entity_id
_entity_poly.type
_entity_poly.pdbx_seq_one_letter_code
_entity_poly.pdbx_strand_id
1 'polypeptide(L)'
;MSNGSLFYCFSHKVLFDFLMKDTELQLNSHIVSTSIMDRFAYYLSNNHVFLESGVTPETIVFDPHYWHSFFHDSLYNKYKDDIHEILEIKYPKSFSKIIRIKENVYEFWEPIWLNSGRIVKQGSDLIWLFYPSDLIECTHDEIKNCIHFLGPLYSDYLNRLFPQIVELLQEYNYFNDDDFTIQLLPSSLVLRHEDYALLRYHIQFLNDEEPIMIMTNINDDSLYSVILYDFDRLHNKFGAQDNTGERYCLYKLVYSFFHCFENDLELIRIKAQSFIKDNIPVQTKGYTVELHHIDNPNLKYYYPPQEITEAERSKVRKMIAERLFLRGVKPGEYTDVQAKKILNSLVIYLEQVLEEEIKNFDESVLYKTYEQCELVEGLRETTIILHGMNASKYTEYDVVEEHYDKASKISELATITKQLLVYVLKTKINGNTIITTSKICHLMAIVDALNQMITISDYIHYHLSPYTLILTESYEISYKAETGVIDHQNYYWMDSQIHVETAKSIYEHRKNIRINEDVHKLLPEYKAGFDLVFYNEYGFKFSNLINVLYCLGRSSDHADYRFLSVWTITEIIQEVREHVFDCPSEDEIRKILDFVNLSFSSYSGDTVVHITKLLRRKERPSLCPIIKLDSSRFLFGNQMCLTAMRDWAVYIEEADFPFYLDEQNQINVFLKAFHRQQELELEDRTAEVARKIVGVKFVEARINNFTRLSSSFPKKPPCGEIDALVVHSDSKTVYVLDAKNIKKKLLPADIEREMRKFKDHEEMLLKKKAFVEEHLTTILRYFKIDNSSNWNVQAGFVVSQNYPSAHASNFIVDFIQIDYLNEYLTANIKKRACRKTFFEKRRATRLFG
;
A
#
# COMPACT_ATOMS: atom_id res chain seq x y z
N MET A 1 8.57 2.98 38.56
CA MET A 1 7.40 2.23 39.08
C MET A 1 6.24 2.39 38.09
N SER A 2 5.46 1.33 37.87
CA SER A 2 4.41 1.14 36.86
C SER A 2 4.90 0.89 35.42
N ASN A 3 5.00 -0.40 35.07
CA ASN A 3 4.81 -0.96 33.73
C ASN A 3 4.62 -2.50 33.79
N GLY A 4 4.89 -3.15 34.93
CA GLY A 4 4.48 -4.54 35.20
C GLY A 4 2.97 -4.76 35.44
N SER A 5 2.16 -3.70 35.50
CA SER A 5 0.71 -3.79 35.74
C SER A 5 -0.14 -3.83 34.46
N LEU A 6 0.44 -3.59 33.28
CA LEU A 6 -0.33 -3.53 32.03
C LEU A 6 -0.86 -4.90 31.59
N PHE A 7 -0.10 -5.99 31.77
CA PHE A 7 -0.53 -7.32 31.30
C PHE A 7 -1.58 -8.01 32.18
N TYR A 8 -1.54 -7.82 33.51
CA TYR A 8 -2.62 -8.31 34.39
C TYR A 8 -3.92 -7.50 34.24
N CYS A 9 -3.84 -6.24 33.81
CA CYS A 9 -5.01 -5.42 33.52
C CYS A 9 -5.76 -5.85 32.23
N PHE A 10 -5.08 -6.43 31.24
CA PHE A 10 -5.72 -6.81 29.97
C PHE A 10 -6.71 -7.98 30.11
N SER A 11 -6.40 -9.01 30.90
CA SER A 11 -7.31 -10.16 31.09
C SER A 11 -8.57 -9.79 31.89
N HIS A 12 -8.42 -8.95 32.92
CA HIS A 12 -9.54 -8.49 33.75
C HIS A 12 -10.47 -7.55 32.99
N LYS A 13 -9.91 -6.67 32.15
CA LYS A 13 -10.70 -5.77 31.30
C LYS A 13 -11.54 -6.54 30.27
N VAL A 14 -10.94 -7.52 29.59
CA VAL A 14 -11.67 -8.35 28.61
C VAL A 14 -12.84 -9.09 29.26
N LEU A 15 -12.62 -9.67 30.44
CA LEU A 15 -13.68 -10.37 31.18
C LEU A 15 -14.78 -9.41 31.64
N PHE A 16 -14.42 -8.23 32.14
CA PHE A 16 -15.38 -7.21 32.55
C PHE A 16 -16.22 -6.70 31.36
N ASP A 17 -15.57 -6.37 30.25
CA ASP A 17 -16.23 -5.91 29.02
C ASP A 17 -17.18 -6.97 28.46
N PHE A 18 -16.76 -8.25 28.51
CA PHE A 18 -17.63 -9.38 28.17
C PHE A 18 -18.87 -9.42 29.07
N LEU A 19 -18.71 -9.37 30.39
CA LEU A 19 -19.84 -9.48 31.33
C LEU A 19 -20.85 -8.35 31.13
N MET A 20 -20.37 -7.12 30.87
CA MET A 20 -21.23 -5.98 30.57
C MET A 20 -22.04 -6.21 29.29
N LYS A 21 -21.38 -6.62 28.19
CA LYS A 21 -22.05 -6.90 26.92
C LYS A 21 -22.97 -8.12 26.97
N ASP A 22 -22.59 -9.16 27.70
CA ASP A 22 -23.42 -10.35 27.89
C ASP A 22 -24.70 -10.01 28.66
N THR A 23 -24.59 -9.12 29.66
CA THR A 23 -25.76 -8.59 30.39
C THR A 23 -26.67 -7.79 29.48
N GLU A 24 -26.11 -6.91 28.63
CA GLU A 24 -26.89 -6.14 27.64
C GLU A 24 -27.61 -7.07 26.65
N LEU A 25 -26.93 -8.12 26.17
CA LEU A 25 -27.52 -9.12 25.29
C LEU A 25 -28.70 -9.85 25.97
N GLN A 26 -28.54 -10.23 27.25
CA GLN A 26 -29.59 -10.89 28.04
C GLN A 26 -30.81 -10.00 28.32
N LEU A 27 -30.61 -8.69 28.42
CA LEU A 27 -31.71 -7.73 28.61
C LEU A 27 -32.54 -7.56 27.34
N ASN A 28 -31.92 -7.74 26.17
CA ASN A 28 -32.53 -7.45 24.88
C ASN A 28 -33.02 -8.71 24.13
N SER A 29 -32.59 -9.92 24.54
CA SER A 29 -32.93 -11.19 23.89
C SER A 29 -33.06 -12.34 24.88
N HIS A 30 -33.90 -13.31 24.54
CA HIS A 30 -33.87 -14.62 25.18
C HIS A 30 -32.65 -15.42 24.69
N ILE A 31 -31.67 -15.62 25.57
CA ILE A 31 -30.46 -16.37 25.21
C ILE A 31 -30.65 -17.88 25.47
N VAL A 32 -30.44 -18.67 24.44
CA VAL A 32 -30.30 -20.13 24.51
C VAL A 32 -28.82 -20.47 24.34
N SER A 33 -28.14 -20.81 25.44
CA SER A 33 -26.78 -21.35 25.41
C SER A 33 -26.60 -22.42 26.48
N THR A 34 -25.66 -23.34 26.27
CA THR A 34 -25.32 -24.38 27.25
C THR A 34 -24.56 -23.84 28.45
N SER A 35 -23.72 -22.82 28.25
CA SER A 35 -22.98 -22.17 29.32
C SER A 35 -22.64 -20.72 28.99
N ILE A 36 -22.22 -19.96 30.01
CA ILE A 36 -21.59 -18.65 29.84
C ILE A 36 -20.23 -18.76 29.12
N MET A 37 -19.55 -19.90 29.23
CA MET A 37 -18.26 -20.14 28.59
C MET A 37 -18.39 -20.20 27.07
N ASP A 38 -19.48 -20.75 26.55
CA ASP A 38 -19.73 -20.80 25.10
C ASP A 38 -19.90 -19.39 24.51
N ARG A 39 -20.61 -18.52 25.24
CA ARG A 39 -20.78 -17.10 24.87
C ARG A 39 -19.46 -16.33 25.00
N PHE A 40 -18.66 -16.65 26.02
CA PHE A 40 -17.34 -16.05 26.17
C PHE A 40 -16.39 -16.48 25.05
N ALA A 41 -16.36 -17.77 24.67
CA ALA A 41 -15.58 -18.23 23.52
C ALA A 41 -16.06 -17.58 22.21
N TYR A 42 -17.36 -17.44 22.01
CA TYR A 42 -17.90 -16.71 20.86
C TYR A 42 -17.43 -15.26 20.87
N TYR A 43 -17.47 -14.59 22.02
CA TYR A 43 -16.98 -13.23 22.21
C TYR A 43 -15.49 -13.11 21.88
N LEU A 44 -14.65 -14.04 22.36
CA LEU A 44 -13.21 -14.08 22.08
C LEU A 44 -12.93 -14.33 20.59
N SER A 45 -13.65 -15.27 19.97
CA SER A 45 -13.51 -15.61 18.55
C SER A 45 -13.84 -14.44 17.62
N ASN A 46 -14.70 -13.53 18.08
CA ASN A 46 -15.15 -12.36 17.32
C ASN A 46 -14.48 -11.07 17.80
N ASN A 47 -13.20 -11.14 18.20
CA ASN A 47 -12.40 -9.99 18.62
C ASN A 47 -13.03 -9.18 19.77
N HIS A 48 -13.59 -9.86 20.76
CA HIS A 48 -14.21 -9.24 21.93
C HIS A 48 -15.51 -8.48 21.58
N VAL A 49 -16.36 -9.09 20.76
CA VAL A 49 -17.67 -8.53 20.39
C VAL A 49 -18.70 -9.65 20.22
N PHE A 50 -19.95 -9.38 20.58
CA PHE A 50 -21.08 -10.11 20.00
C PHE A 50 -21.44 -9.43 18.67
N LEU A 51 -21.31 -10.16 17.57
CA LEU A 51 -21.69 -9.63 16.26
C LEU A 51 -23.20 -9.41 16.23
N GLU A 52 -23.59 -8.15 16.03
CA GLU A 52 -24.98 -7.74 15.83
C GLU A 52 -25.14 -7.40 14.35
N SER A 53 -25.68 -8.33 13.56
CA SER A 53 -26.07 -8.09 12.17
C SER A 53 -27.59 -8.21 12.13
N GLY A 54 -28.28 -7.09 11.90
CA GLY A 54 -29.74 -7.09 11.86
C GLY A 54 -30.42 -6.55 13.12
N VAL A 55 -31.74 -6.69 13.15
CA VAL A 55 -32.56 -6.41 14.34
C VAL A 55 -32.27 -7.49 15.38
N THR A 56 -32.02 -7.08 16.63
CA THR A 56 -31.82 -8.00 17.74
C THR A 56 -32.98 -9.01 17.80
N PRO A 57 -32.73 -10.31 17.59
CA PRO A 57 -33.81 -11.29 17.57
C PRO A 57 -34.34 -11.51 18.99
N GLU A 58 -35.63 -11.87 19.08
CA GLU A 58 -36.23 -12.22 20.37
C GLU A 58 -35.53 -13.40 21.04
N THR A 59 -34.90 -14.29 20.27
CA THR A 59 -34.12 -15.42 20.76
C THR A 59 -32.78 -15.52 20.03
N ILE A 60 -31.68 -15.61 20.79
CA ILE A 60 -30.33 -15.86 20.28
C ILE A 60 -29.90 -17.25 20.73
N VAL A 61 -29.47 -18.09 19.78
CA VAL A 61 -28.96 -19.43 20.07
C VAL A 61 -27.45 -19.43 19.85
N PHE A 62 -26.68 -19.77 20.87
CA PHE A 62 -25.25 -20.04 20.74
C PHE A 62 -25.03 -21.54 20.59
N ASP A 63 -24.09 -21.92 19.72
CA ASP A 63 -23.76 -23.31 19.50
C ASP A 63 -23.35 -23.99 20.83
N PRO A 64 -23.92 -25.16 21.15
CA PRO A 64 -23.54 -25.89 22.33
C PRO A 64 -22.08 -26.36 22.21
N HIS A 65 -21.33 -26.27 23.31
CA HIS A 65 -19.91 -26.64 23.39
C HIS A 65 -18.93 -25.79 22.55
N TYR A 66 -19.33 -24.59 22.12
CA TYR A 66 -18.45 -23.67 21.40
C TYR A 66 -17.13 -23.40 22.13
N TRP A 67 -17.12 -23.36 23.48
CA TRP A 67 -15.87 -23.25 24.26
C TRP A 67 -14.93 -24.43 24.03
N HIS A 68 -15.47 -25.65 23.95
CA HIS A 68 -14.64 -26.85 23.76
C HIS A 68 -13.99 -26.82 22.37
N SER A 69 -14.75 -26.46 21.33
CA SER A 69 -14.20 -26.29 19.97
C SER A 69 -13.13 -25.21 19.94
N PHE A 70 -13.44 -24.02 20.45
CA PHE A 70 -12.49 -22.90 20.52
C PHE A 70 -11.20 -23.28 21.26
N PHE A 71 -11.32 -23.92 22.42
CA PHE A 71 -10.18 -24.35 23.21
C PHE A 71 -9.38 -25.46 22.54
N HIS A 72 -10.04 -26.45 21.92
CA HIS A 72 -9.37 -27.51 21.17
C HIS A 72 -8.65 -26.98 19.95
N ASP A 73 -9.24 -26.05 19.19
CA ASP A 73 -8.57 -25.41 18.06
C ASP A 73 -7.37 -24.59 18.52
N SER A 74 -7.50 -23.87 19.64
CA SER A 74 -6.38 -23.15 20.25
C SER A 74 -5.25 -24.10 20.67
N LEU A 75 -5.56 -25.25 21.27
CA LEU A 75 -4.56 -26.26 21.65
C LEU A 75 -3.95 -26.93 20.43
N TYR A 76 -4.76 -27.34 19.46
CA TYR A 76 -4.31 -27.96 18.21
C TYR A 76 -3.35 -27.03 17.48
N ASN A 77 -3.69 -25.75 17.33
CA ASN A 77 -2.82 -24.77 16.70
C ASN A 77 -1.53 -24.52 17.50
N LYS A 78 -1.62 -24.49 18.84
CA LYS A 78 -0.45 -24.33 19.72
C LYS A 78 0.50 -25.52 19.66
N TYR A 79 -0.02 -26.75 19.70
CA TYR A 79 0.76 -27.99 19.73
C TYR A 79 0.82 -28.69 18.36
N LYS A 80 0.55 -27.97 17.26
CA LYS A 80 0.73 -28.49 15.90
C LYS A 80 2.19 -28.82 15.59
N ASP A 81 3.10 -28.22 16.35
CA ASP A 81 4.54 -28.48 16.35
C ASP A 81 5.01 -28.75 17.79
N ASP A 82 6.06 -29.55 17.94
CA ASP A 82 6.58 -30.02 19.23
C ASP A 82 7.53 -29.01 19.92
N ILE A 83 7.75 -27.81 19.35
CA ILE A 83 8.56 -26.75 19.98
C ILE A 83 8.11 -26.44 21.41
N HIS A 84 6.79 -26.39 21.64
CA HIS A 84 6.26 -26.12 22.98
C HIS A 84 6.57 -27.25 23.96
N GLU A 85 6.59 -28.50 23.49
CA GLU A 85 6.94 -29.65 24.31
C GLU A 85 8.44 -29.66 24.62
N ILE A 86 9.29 -29.44 23.61
CA ILE A 86 10.74 -29.35 23.76
C ILE A 86 11.10 -28.24 24.76
N LEU A 87 10.51 -27.05 24.61
CA LEU A 87 10.80 -25.92 25.48
C LEU A 87 10.28 -26.12 26.90
N GLU A 88 9.12 -26.76 27.10
CA GLU A 88 8.65 -27.05 28.46
C GLU A 88 9.50 -28.15 29.13
N ILE A 89 10.06 -29.09 28.37
CA ILE A 89 11.00 -30.10 28.88
C ILE A 89 12.34 -29.46 29.28
N LYS A 90 12.92 -28.62 28.41
CA LYS A 90 14.23 -27.97 28.66
C LYS A 90 14.14 -26.79 29.65
N TYR A 91 13.06 -26.01 29.58
CA TYR A 91 12.86 -24.74 30.30
C TYR A 91 11.42 -24.62 30.86
N PRO A 92 11.07 -25.43 31.88
CA PRO A 92 9.70 -25.54 32.36
C PRO A 92 9.17 -24.19 32.87
N LYS A 93 8.01 -23.78 32.35
CA LYS A 93 7.29 -22.54 32.73
C LYS A 93 8.06 -21.23 32.50
N SER A 94 9.12 -21.24 31.69
CA SER A 94 9.92 -20.05 31.41
C SER A 94 9.26 -19.12 30.39
N PHE A 95 8.61 -19.66 29.36
CA PHE A 95 8.10 -18.86 28.26
C PHE A 95 6.61 -18.59 28.36
N SER A 96 6.22 -17.34 28.10
CA SER A 96 4.80 -16.95 28.06
C SER A 96 4.24 -16.88 26.65
N LYS A 97 5.10 -16.71 25.65
CA LYS A 97 4.71 -16.66 24.23
C LYS A 97 5.79 -17.30 23.37
N ILE A 98 5.37 -18.17 22.46
CA ILE A 98 6.19 -18.72 21.37
C ILE A 98 5.34 -18.59 20.11
N ILE A 99 5.89 -17.97 19.08
CA ILE A 99 5.19 -17.70 17.82
C ILE A 99 6.03 -18.30 16.71
N ARG A 100 5.46 -19.19 15.92
CA ARG A 100 6.11 -19.66 14.69
C ARG A 100 6.13 -18.52 13.67
N ILE A 101 7.32 -18.09 13.26
CA ILE A 101 7.51 -17.03 12.26
C ILE A 101 7.55 -17.64 10.87
N LYS A 102 8.33 -18.70 10.70
CA LYS A 102 8.53 -19.37 9.40
C LYS A 102 9.20 -20.71 9.60
N GLU A 103 8.76 -21.75 8.88
CA GLU A 103 9.41 -23.08 8.89
C GLU A 103 9.81 -23.52 10.31
N ASN A 104 11.11 -23.52 10.61
CA ASN A 104 11.73 -23.93 11.85
C ASN A 104 12.19 -22.75 12.72
N VAL A 105 11.74 -21.55 12.42
CA VAL A 105 12.07 -20.30 13.12
C VAL A 105 10.88 -19.84 13.95
N TYR A 106 11.14 -19.60 15.23
CA TYR A 106 10.17 -19.19 16.23
C TYR A 106 10.66 -17.90 16.89
N GLU A 107 9.73 -17.06 17.34
CA GLU A 107 10.00 -15.92 18.21
C GLU A 107 9.48 -16.24 19.62
N PHE A 108 10.23 -15.89 20.65
CA PHE A 108 9.88 -16.19 22.04
C PHE A 108 9.88 -14.95 22.93
N TRP A 109 9.10 -15.04 24.01
CA TRP A 109 9.05 -14.04 25.07
C TRP A 109 9.05 -14.71 26.46
N GLU A 110 10.06 -14.36 27.25
CA GLU A 110 10.29 -14.80 28.61
C GLU A 110 10.04 -13.60 29.55
N PRO A 111 8.99 -13.63 30.38
CA PRO A 111 8.52 -12.44 31.08
C PRO A 111 9.29 -12.12 32.37
N ILE A 112 10.04 -13.06 32.96
CA ILE A 112 10.71 -12.86 34.26
C ILE A 112 11.94 -11.97 34.10
N TRP A 113 12.75 -12.25 33.09
CA TRP A 113 13.97 -11.51 32.75
C TRP A 113 13.80 -10.63 31.52
N LEU A 114 12.57 -10.54 30.97
CA LEU A 114 12.24 -9.78 29.76
C LEU A 114 13.06 -10.23 28.54
N ASN A 115 13.54 -11.47 28.55
CA ASN A 115 14.30 -12.02 27.46
C ASN A 115 13.40 -12.29 26.26
N SER A 116 13.92 -11.95 25.09
CA SER A 116 13.23 -12.16 23.82
C SER A 116 14.23 -12.45 22.72
N GLY A 117 13.74 -13.03 21.64
CA GLY A 117 14.62 -13.44 20.57
C GLY A 117 13.97 -14.40 19.62
N ARG A 118 14.81 -15.06 18.84
CA ARG A 118 14.42 -16.10 17.89
C ARG A 118 15.04 -17.44 18.26
N ILE A 119 14.34 -18.52 17.90
CA ILE A 119 14.82 -19.89 18.01
C ILE A 119 14.78 -20.50 16.61
N VAL A 120 15.87 -21.12 16.20
CA VAL A 120 15.91 -21.97 15.01
C VAL A 120 15.98 -23.42 15.48
N LYS A 121 15.02 -24.25 15.04
CA LYS A 121 14.83 -25.63 15.50
C LYS A 121 15.09 -26.65 14.40
N GLN A 122 15.87 -27.69 14.67
CA GLN A 122 15.92 -28.87 13.82
C GLN A 122 15.87 -30.14 14.68
N GLY A 123 14.77 -30.89 14.60
CA GLY A 123 14.53 -31.98 15.56
C GLY A 123 14.42 -31.41 16.98
N SER A 124 15.23 -31.93 17.91
CA SER A 124 15.35 -31.48 19.30
C SER A 124 16.39 -30.37 19.51
N ASP A 125 17.18 -30.05 18.49
CA ASP A 125 18.30 -29.12 18.58
C ASP A 125 17.82 -27.69 18.36
N LEU A 126 18.32 -26.76 19.18
CA LEU A 126 17.90 -25.37 19.19
C LEU A 126 19.10 -24.43 19.04
N ILE A 127 18.99 -23.47 18.12
CA ILE A 127 19.86 -22.30 18.07
C ILE A 127 19.07 -21.10 18.58
N TRP A 128 19.54 -20.54 19.67
CA TRP A 128 18.97 -19.37 20.32
C TRP A 128 19.62 -18.10 19.78
N LEU A 129 18.81 -17.13 19.42
CA LEU A 129 19.23 -15.80 19.02
C LEU A 129 18.55 -14.78 19.93
N PHE A 130 19.23 -14.35 20.98
CA PHE A 130 18.73 -13.39 21.95
C PHE A 130 18.89 -11.96 21.45
N TYR A 131 17.80 -11.19 21.57
CA TYR A 131 17.83 -9.74 21.55
C TYR A 131 18.43 -9.22 22.87
N PRO A 132 18.80 -7.93 22.96
CA PRO A 132 19.25 -7.36 24.23
C PRO A 132 18.22 -7.62 25.33
N SER A 133 18.67 -8.19 26.47
CA SER A 133 17.81 -8.53 27.62
C SER A 133 17.08 -7.31 28.18
N ASP A 134 17.73 -6.15 28.13
CA ASP A 134 17.23 -4.89 28.66
C ASP A 134 16.64 -4.00 27.55
N LEU A 135 15.61 -4.51 26.88
CA LEU A 135 14.88 -3.75 25.85
C LEU A 135 14.38 -2.38 26.34
N ILE A 136 14.17 -2.22 27.65
CA ILE A 136 13.77 -0.95 28.27
C ILE A 136 14.86 0.11 28.13
N GLU A 137 16.12 -0.29 28.19
CA GLU A 137 17.26 0.62 28.05
C GLU A 137 17.67 0.82 26.59
N CYS A 138 17.09 0.06 25.65
CA CYS A 138 17.33 0.20 24.21
C CYS A 138 16.64 1.44 23.63
N THR A 139 17.30 2.11 22.68
CA THR A 139 16.66 3.15 21.86
C THR A 139 15.69 2.50 20.86
N HIS A 140 14.73 3.28 20.35
CA HIS A 140 13.77 2.76 19.37
C HIS A 140 14.48 2.19 18.12
N ASP A 141 15.52 2.87 17.63
CA ASP A 141 16.27 2.43 16.46
C ASP A 141 17.03 1.13 16.73
N GLU A 142 17.62 0.96 17.91
CA GLU A 142 18.30 -0.29 18.28
C GLU A 142 17.35 -1.49 18.32
N ILE A 143 16.17 -1.33 18.93
CA ILE A 143 15.12 -2.36 18.97
C ILE A 143 14.71 -2.69 17.53
N LYS A 144 14.42 -1.67 16.72
CA LYS A 144 13.98 -1.84 15.33
C LYS A 144 15.03 -2.57 14.49
N ASN A 145 16.29 -2.17 14.59
CA ASN A 145 17.40 -2.74 13.85
C ASN A 145 17.69 -4.19 14.26
N CYS A 146 17.54 -4.51 15.55
CA CYS A 146 17.73 -5.87 16.05
C CYS A 146 16.57 -6.79 15.61
N ILE A 147 15.33 -6.40 15.90
CA ILE A 147 14.14 -7.25 15.69
C ILE A 147 13.76 -7.36 14.21
N HIS A 148 13.90 -6.29 13.43
CA HIS A 148 13.43 -6.26 12.05
C HIS A 148 14.54 -6.42 11.00
N PHE A 149 15.81 -6.41 11.39
CA PHE A 149 16.92 -6.60 10.44
C PHE A 149 17.90 -7.71 10.84
N LEU A 150 18.72 -7.52 11.88
CA LEU A 150 19.79 -8.48 12.20
C LEU A 150 19.25 -9.83 12.68
N GLY A 151 18.22 -9.82 13.52
CA GLY A 151 17.57 -11.04 13.99
C GLY A 151 17.04 -11.90 12.85
N PRO A 152 16.20 -11.35 11.96
CA PRO A 152 15.78 -12.04 10.74
C PRO A 152 16.93 -12.53 9.87
N LEU A 153 17.95 -11.70 9.62
CA LEU A 153 19.09 -12.07 8.79
C LEU A 153 19.81 -13.30 9.31
N TYR A 154 20.18 -13.28 10.60
CA TYR A 154 20.86 -14.44 11.19
C TYR A 154 19.93 -15.65 11.29
N SER A 155 18.68 -15.48 11.74
CA SER A 155 17.77 -16.64 11.88
C SER A 155 17.50 -17.34 10.55
N ASP A 156 17.35 -16.59 9.46
CA ASP A 156 17.03 -17.17 8.16
C ASP A 156 18.21 -17.93 7.56
N TYR A 157 19.43 -17.40 7.71
CA TYR A 157 20.64 -18.08 7.26
C TYR A 157 21.01 -19.26 8.16
N LEU A 158 20.85 -19.15 9.47
CA LEU A 158 21.04 -20.26 10.41
C LEU A 158 20.05 -21.39 10.12
N ASN A 159 18.79 -21.09 9.82
CA ASN A 159 17.80 -22.08 9.41
C ASN A 159 18.21 -22.77 8.09
N ARG A 160 18.64 -22.00 7.10
CA ARG A 160 19.05 -22.54 5.79
C ARG A 160 20.31 -23.40 5.87
N LEU A 161 21.26 -23.01 6.72
CA LEU A 161 22.59 -23.61 6.84
C LEU A 161 22.72 -24.54 8.04
N PHE A 162 21.61 -24.86 8.70
CA PHE A 162 21.63 -25.64 9.94
C PHE A 162 22.42 -26.94 9.80
N PRO A 163 22.22 -27.78 8.76
CA PRO A 163 22.99 -29.01 8.59
C PRO A 163 24.50 -28.75 8.43
N GLN A 164 24.89 -27.72 7.68
CA GLN A 164 26.29 -27.41 7.42
C GLN A 164 26.99 -26.82 8.66
N ILE A 165 26.27 -26.06 9.48
CA ILE A 165 26.78 -25.57 10.77
C ILE A 165 26.96 -26.74 11.73
N VAL A 166 26.01 -27.67 11.79
CA VAL A 166 26.12 -28.88 12.60
C VAL A 166 27.31 -29.72 12.15
N GLU A 167 27.47 -29.98 10.84
CA GLU A 167 28.63 -30.70 10.30
C GLU A 167 29.96 -30.02 10.67
N LEU A 168 30.03 -28.68 10.59
CA LEU A 168 31.20 -27.90 11.01
C LEU A 168 31.50 -28.11 12.50
N LEU A 169 30.50 -28.03 13.38
CA LEU A 169 30.71 -28.20 14.83
C LEU A 169 31.06 -29.65 15.19
N GLN A 170 30.50 -30.63 14.46
CA GLN A 170 30.83 -32.04 14.61
C GLN A 170 32.27 -32.36 14.23
N GLU A 171 32.88 -31.65 13.25
CA GLU A 171 34.32 -31.77 12.92
C GLU A 171 35.20 -31.54 14.16
N TYR A 172 34.74 -30.71 15.09
CA TYR A 172 35.42 -30.36 16.33
C TYR A 172 34.87 -31.10 17.58
N ASN A 173 34.07 -32.15 17.39
CA ASN A 173 33.38 -32.92 18.44
C ASN A 173 32.44 -32.10 19.34
N TYR A 174 31.83 -31.03 18.81
CA TYR A 174 31.05 -30.07 19.59
C TYR A 174 29.52 -30.14 19.33
N PHE A 175 28.99 -31.28 18.88
CA PHE A 175 27.53 -31.38 18.68
C PHE A 175 27.00 -32.75 19.11
N ASN A 176 26.56 -32.87 20.36
CA ASN A 176 25.87 -34.03 20.94
C ASN A 176 24.87 -33.58 22.04
N ASP A 177 23.81 -32.85 21.65
CA ASP A 177 22.65 -32.43 22.48
C ASP A 177 22.66 -31.01 23.10
N ASP A 178 23.67 -30.17 22.82
CA ASP A 178 23.80 -28.83 23.42
C ASP A 178 23.23 -27.69 22.55
N ASP A 179 22.51 -26.77 23.20
CA ASP A 179 21.92 -25.59 22.58
C ASP A 179 23.01 -24.56 22.21
N PHE A 180 22.94 -24.01 21.00
CA PHE A 180 23.84 -22.93 20.55
C PHE A 180 23.19 -21.57 20.81
N THR A 181 23.91 -20.64 21.44
CA THR A 181 23.38 -19.31 21.78
C THR A 181 24.13 -18.19 21.08
N ILE A 182 23.39 -17.28 20.47
CA ILE A 182 23.86 -16.03 19.86
C ILE A 182 23.16 -14.86 20.54
N GLN A 183 23.92 -13.89 21.05
CA GLN A 183 23.39 -12.63 21.58
C GLN A 183 23.70 -11.47 20.63
N LEU A 184 22.69 -10.68 20.28
CA LEU A 184 22.82 -9.46 19.47
C LEU A 184 22.92 -8.23 20.38
N LEU A 185 24.02 -7.48 20.33
CA LEU A 185 24.22 -6.30 21.16
C LEU A 185 24.68 -5.07 20.35
N PRO A 186 23.91 -3.98 20.32
CA PRO A 186 24.35 -2.74 19.69
C PRO A 186 25.47 -2.07 20.51
N SER A 187 26.48 -1.54 19.83
CA SER A 187 27.64 -0.89 20.46
C SER A 187 27.24 0.26 21.39
N SER A 188 26.24 1.05 20.99
CA SER A 188 25.67 2.15 21.76
C SER A 188 25.02 1.71 23.07
N LEU A 189 24.46 0.50 23.16
CA LEU A 189 23.95 -0.08 24.41
C LEU A 189 25.10 -0.51 25.32
N VAL A 190 26.10 -1.19 24.76
CA VAL A 190 27.27 -1.68 25.53
C VAL A 190 28.05 -0.53 26.17
N LEU A 191 28.12 0.64 25.52
CA LEU A 191 28.76 1.83 26.08
C LEU A 191 28.03 2.40 27.30
N ARG A 192 26.70 2.26 27.37
CA ARG A 192 25.87 2.90 28.41
C ARG A 192 25.41 1.99 29.52
N HIS A 193 25.28 0.68 29.26
CA HIS A 193 24.81 -0.30 30.24
C HIS A 193 25.99 -0.90 31.02
N GLU A 194 25.83 -1.10 32.33
CA GLU A 194 26.92 -1.61 33.20
C GLU A 194 27.13 -3.12 33.06
N ASP A 195 26.08 -3.91 32.86
CA ASP A 195 26.21 -5.38 32.70
C ASP A 195 27.06 -5.79 31.49
N TYR A 196 27.25 -4.90 30.52
CA TYR A 196 28.10 -5.12 29.35
C TYR A 196 29.48 -4.43 29.44
N ALA A 197 29.89 -3.95 30.62
CA ALA A 197 31.14 -3.19 30.79
C ALA A 197 32.38 -3.93 30.29
N LEU A 198 32.42 -5.26 30.43
CA LEU A 198 33.52 -6.10 29.94
C LEU A 198 33.66 -6.10 28.41
N LEU A 199 32.58 -5.80 27.68
CA LEU A 199 32.56 -5.77 26.22
C LEU A 199 33.00 -4.41 25.65
N ARG A 200 33.12 -3.35 26.48
CA ARG A 200 33.45 -1.99 26.03
C ARG A 200 34.80 -1.91 25.30
N TYR A 201 35.79 -2.68 25.73
CA TYR A 201 37.10 -2.74 25.06
C TYR A 201 36.98 -3.17 23.59
N HIS A 202 35.99 -4.00 23.26
CA HIS A 202 35.82 -4.52 21.90
C HIS A 202 35.19 -3.51 20.95
N ILE A 203 34.46 -2.51 21.47
CA ILE A 203 33.80 -1.48 20.65
C ILE A 203 34.81 -0.64 19.87
N GLN A 204 36.01 -0.42 20.41
CA GLN A 204 37.05 0.38 19.74
C GLN A 204 37.51 -0.23 18.41
N PHE A 205 37.26 -1.52 18.16
CA PHE A 205 37.60 -2.18 16.91
C PHE A 205 36.52 -2.00 15.84
N LEU A 206 35.32 -1.54 16.22
CA LEU A 206 34.27 -1.23 15.25
C LEU A 206 34.63 0.03 14.48
N ASN A 207 34.55 -0.03 13.16
CA ASN A 207 34.81 1.07 12.23
C ASN A 207 34.04 0.84 10.90
N ASP A 208 34.17 1.75 9.93
CA ASP A 208 33.43 1.67 8.66
C ASP A 208 33.77 0.39 7.85
N GLU A 209 35.00 -0.12 7.99
CA GLU A 209 35.42 -1.36 7.35
C GLU A 209 35.06 -2.61 8.17
N GLU A 210 34.92 -2.47 9.48
CA GLU A 210 34.56 -3.54 10.40
C GLU A 210 33.39 -3.14 11.31
N PRO A 211 32.16 -3.04 10.78
CA PRO A 211 30.98 -2.62 11.55
C PRO A 211 30.40 -3.70 12.46
N ILE A 212 30.85 -4.96 12.32
CA ILE A 212 30.46 -6.08 13.17
C ILE A 212 31.71 -6.77 13.73
N MET A 213 31.66 -7.08 15.03
CA MET A 213 32.61 -7.95 15.70
C MET A 213 31.86 -9.10 16.36
N ILE A 214 32.34 -10.33 16.16
CA ILE A 214 31.73 -11.53 16.74
C ILE A 214 32.77 -12.26 17.58
N MET A 215 32.40 -12.57 18.80
CA MET A 215 33.21 -13.33 19.74
C MET A 215 32.45 -14.60 20.09
N THR A 216 33.12 -15.75 20.00
CA THR A 216 32.51 -17.04 20.34
C THR A 216 33.38 -17.73 21.38
N ASN A 217 32.75 -18.22 22.44
CA ASN A 217 33.36 -18.98 23.52
C ASN A 217 32.53 -20.22 23.83
N ILE A 218 33.16 -21.19 24.47
CA ILE A 218 32.50 -22.38 25.02
C ILE A 218 32.24 -22.11 26.51
N ASN A 219 30.98 -22.20 26.94
CA ASN A 219 30.58 -22.04 28.33
C ASN A 219 29.69 -23.21 28.76
N ASP A 220 30.09 -23.95 29.80
CA ASP A 220 29.36 -25.12 30.33
C ASP A 220 28.84 -26.06 29.22
N ASP A 221 29.73 -26.44 28.30
CA ASP A 221 29.45 -27.29 27.12
C ASP A 221 28.47 -26.70 26.08
N SER A 222 28.03 -25.44 26.23
CA SER A 222 27.26 -24.68 25.22
C SER A 222 28.10 -23.64 24.47
N LEU A 223 27.90 -23.55 23.14
CA LEU A 223 28.58 -22.54 22.32
C LEU A 223 27.86 -21.20 22.52
N TYR A 224 28.59 -20.16 22.87
CA TYR A 224 28.06 -18.83 23.12
C TYR A 224 28.75 -17.78 22.26
N SER A 225 27.98 -17.15 21.36
CA SER A 225 28.45 -16.08 20.49
C SER A 225 27.84 -14.73 20.86
N VAL A 226 28.65 -13.70 20.93
CA VAL A 226 28.21 -12.30 21.07
C VAL A 226 28.50 -11.57 19.77
N ILE A 227 27.45 -10.99 19.17
CA ILE A 227 27.54 -10.14 17.98
C ILE A 227 27.43 -8.69 18.43
N LEU A 228 28.57 -8.00 18.45
CA LEU A 228 28.66 -6.56 18.64
C LEU A 228 28.51 -5.87 17.28
N TYR A 229 27.60 -4.91 17.17
CA TYR A 229 27.38 -4.20 15.91
C TYR A 229 27.20 -2.70 16.09
N ASP A 230 27.66 -1.94 15.09
CA ASP A 230 27.32 -0.54 14.88
C ASP A 230 26.44 -0.45 13.63
N PHE A 231 25.13 -0.27 13.83
CA PHE A 231 24.17 -0.34 12.74
C PHE A 231 24.34 0.81 11.74
N ASP A 232 24.70 2.00 12.23
CA ASP A 232 24.87 3.17 11.37
C ASP A 232 26.01 2.97 10.37
N ARG A 233 26.97 2.10 10.67
CA ARG A 233 28.10 1.77 9.79
C ARG A 233 27.84 0.57 8.87
N LEU A 234 26.76 -0.18 9.07
CA LEU A 234 26.44 -1.37 8.26
C LEU A 234 26.13 -1.07 6.80
N HIS A 235 25.62 0.13 6.49
CA HIS A 235 25.25 0.51 5.13
C HIS A 235 26.39 0.31 4.11
N ASN A 236 27.64 0.52 4.55
CA ASN A 236 28.84 0.30 3.72
C ASN A 236 29.01 -1.14 3.23
N LYS A 237 28.53 -2.13 3.99
CA LYS A 237 28.61 -3.55 3.60
C LYS A 237 27.39 -4.02 2.78
N PHE A 238 26.26 -3.31 2.86
CA PHE A 238 25.01 -3.68 2.20
C PHE A 238 24.69 -2.88 0.93
N GLY A 239 25.61 -2.00 0.48
CA GLY A 239 25.44 -1.19 -0.74
C GLY A 239 25.54 -1.95 -2.06
N ALA A 240 26.05 -3.19 -2.07
CA ALA A 240 26.10 -4.02 -3.28
C ALA A 240 24.68 -4.45 -3.73
N GLN A 241 24.52 -4.75 -5.02
CA GLN A 241 23.25 -5.26 -5.58
C GLN A 241 23.04 -6.76 -5.30
N ASP A 242 24.12 -7.48 -4.99
CA ASP A 242 24.11 -8.87 -4.58
C ASP A 242 24.16 -9.03 -3.05
N ASN A 243 24.09 -10.26 -2.57
CA ASN A 243 24.11 -10.62 -1.15
C ASN A 243 25.49 -10.47 -0.46
N THR A 244 26.38 -9.61 -0.95
CA THR A 244 27.72 -9.40 -0.35
C THR A 244 27.67 -9.04 1.14
N GLY A 245 26.74 -8.16 1.56
CA GLY A 245 26.58 -7.78 2.97
C GLY A 245 26.14 -8.95 3.87
N GLU A 246 25.22 -9.78 3.38
CA GLU A 246 24.76 -10.99 4.08
C GLU A 246 25.91 -11.99 4.23
N ARG A 247 26.64 -12.24 3.13
CA ARG A 247 27.84 -13.09 3.13
C ARG A 247 28.89 -12.60 4.11
N TYR A 248 29.08 -11.28 4.24
CA TYR A 248 29.99 -10.69 5.22
C TYR A 248 29.55 -11.00 6.67
N CYS A 249 28.27 -10.78 7.00
CA CYS A 249 27.74 -11.07 8.33
C CYS A 249 27.91 -12.56 8.71
N LEU A 250 27.62 -13.47 7.77
CA LEU A 250 27.76 -14.91 8.00
C LEU A 250 29.23 -15.34 8.02
N TYR A 251 30.08 -14.74 7.18
CA TYR A 251 31.53 -14.94 7.22
C TYR A 251 32.09 -14.63 8.60
N LYS A 252 31.71 -13.49 9.21
CA LYS A 252 32.15 -13.12 10.56
C LYS A 252 31.72 -14.13 11.61
N LEU A 253 30.52 -14.68 11.49
CA LEU A 253 30.00 -15.67 12.44
C LEU A 253 30.78 -16.98 12.33
N VAL A 254 30.88 -17.54 11.13
CA VAL A 254 31.63 -18.78 10.87
C VAL A 254 33.11 -18.63 11.20
N TYR A 255 33.71 -17.46 10.90
CA TYR A 255 35.08 -17.15 11.30
C TYR A 255 35.25 -17.25 12.82
N SER A 256 34.31 -16.70 13.60
CA SER A 256 34.37 -16.80 15.06
C SER A 256 34.22 -18.22 15.59
N PHE A 257 33.48 -19.09 14.90
CA PHE A 257 33.39 -20.51 15.27
C PHE A 257 34.74 -21.19 15.10
N PHE A 258 35.36 -21.08 13.92
CA PHE A 258 36.70 -21.64 13.70
C PHE A 258 37.74 -21.07 14.66
N HIS A 259 37.70 -19.76 14.94
CA HIS A 259 38.60 -19.13 15.91
C HIS A 259 38.39 -19.62 17.35
N CYS A 260 37.24 -20.20 17.68
CA CYS A 260 37.01 -20.82 18.99
C CYS A 260 37.77 -22.15 19.14
N PHE A 261 38.01 -22.86 18.04
CA PHE A 261 38.62 -24.21 18.05
C PHE A 261 40.06 -24.22 17.51
N GLU A 262 40.45 -23.21 16.74
CA GLU A 262 41.74 -23.13 16.05
C GLU A 262 42.49 -21.84 16.42
N ASN A 263 43.82 -21.87 16.33
CA ASN A 263 44.68 -20.72 16.61
C ASN A 263 45.38 -20.13 15.36
N ASP A 264 45.37 -20.84 14.22
CA ASP A 264 45.99 -20.35 12.97
C ASP A 264 45.04 -19.42 12.21
N LEU A 265 45.28 -18.12 12.32
CA LEU A 265 44.46 -17.07 11.71
C LEU A 265 44.33 -17.18 10.18
N GLU A 266 45.36 -17.65 9.48
CA GLU A 266 45.31 -17.82 8.02
C GLU A 266 44.48 -19.05 7.64
N LEU A 267 44.64 -20.15 8.36
CA LEU A 267 43.82 -21.35 8.17
C LEU A 267 42.33 -21.05 8.46
N ILE A 268 42.03 -20.37 9.56
CA ILE A 268 40.67 -19.94 9.94
C ILE A 268 40.06 -19.10 8.81
N ARG A 269 40.82 -18.12 8.28
CA ARG A 269 40.37 -17.27 7.17
C ARG A 269 40.02 -18.11 5.94
N ILE A 270 40.88 -19.04 5.54
CA ILE A 270 40.65 -19.90 4.36
C ILE A 270 39.43 -20.79 4.57
N LYS A 271 39.30 -21.45 5.73
CA LYS A 271 38.16 -22.32 6.05
C LYS A 271 36.84 -21.54 6.03
N ALA A 272 36.77 -20.39 6.71
CA ALA A 272 35.59 -19.55 6.73
C ALA A 272 35.21 -19.02 5.32
N GLN A 273 36.18 -18.61 4.51
CA GLN A 273 35.94 -18.19 3.13
C GLN A 273 35.40 -19.33 2.26
N SER A 274 35.95 -20.55 2.39
CA SER A 274 35.45 -21.73 1.66
C SER A 274 34.02 -22.04 2.07
N PHE A 275 33.73 -22.09 3.38
CA PHE A 275 32.38 -22.35 3.87
C PHE A 275 31.34 -21.40 3.25
N ILE A 276 31.65 -20.09 3.23
CA ILE A 276 30.74 -19.09 2.66
C ILE A 276 30.63 -19.22 1.14
N LYS A 277 31.72 -19.54 0.44
CA LYS A 277 31.70 -19.77 -1.02
C LYS A 277 30.87 -20.98 -1.40
N ASP A 278 30.97 -22.06 -0.63
CA ASP A 278 30.38 -23.35 -0.96
C ASP A 278 28.89 -23.41 -0.59
N ASN A 279 28.49 -22.70 0.47
CA ASN A 279 27.12 -22.79 1.03
C ASN A 279 26.23 -21.58 0.76
N ILE A 280 26.83 -20.42 0.45
CA ILE A 280 26.08 -19.21 0.13
C ILE A 280 26.55 -18.76 -1.26
N PRO A 281 25.78 -18.94 -2.35
CA PRO A 281 26.17 -18.44 -3.67
C PRO A 281 25.98 -16.92 -3.75
N VAL A 282 26.66 -16.28 -4.73
CA VAL A 282 26.43 -14.86 -5.04
C VAL A 282 25.10 -14.76 -5.79
N GLN A 283 24.16 -14.04 -5.21
CA GLN A 283 22.79 -13.90 -5.73
C GLN A 283 22.21 -12.55 -5.32
N THR A 284 21.00 -12.23 -5.81
CA THR A 284 20.25 -11.04 -5.37
C THR A 284 20.09 -11.04 -3.85
N LYS A 285 20.39 -9.91 -3.21
CA LYS A 285 20.22 -9.73 -1.76
C LYS A 285 18.77 -9.90 -1.32
N GLY A 286 18.54 -10.39 -0.10
CA GLY A 286 17.27 -10.37 0.61
C GLY A 286 17.17 -9.29 1.70
N TYR A 287 18.32 -8.77 2.15
CA TYR A 287 18.44 -7.76 3.20
C TYR A 287 19.18 -6.52 2.69
N THR A 288 18.72 -5.34 3.13
CA THR A 288 19.27 -4.04 2.73
C THR A 288 19.36 -3.12 3.95
N VAL A 289 20.51 -2.45 4.13
CA VAL A 289 20.68 -1.30 5.02
C VAL A 289 21.09 -0.13 4.14
N GLU A 290 20.14 0.70 3.74
CA GLU A 290 20.42 1.83 2.85
C GLU A 290 19.74 3.10 3.35
N LEU A 291 20.52 4.17 3.40
CA LEU A 291 20.02 5.52 3.60
C LEU A 291 19.29 5.95 2.33
N HIS A 292 18.05 6.39 2.48
CA HIS A 292 17.26 6.94 1.40
C HIS A 292 16.68 8.28 1.85
N HIS A 293 16.47 9.18 0.89
CA HIS A 293 15.84 10.45 1.17
C HIS A 293 14.36 10.25 1.57
N ILE A 294 13.96 10.91 2.66
CA ILE A 294 12.57 11.01 3.09
C ILE A 294 12.23 12.51 3.13
N ASP A 295 11.18 12.91 2.42
CA ASP A 295 10.74 14.31 2.39
C ASP A 295 10.20 14.73 3.78
N ASN A 296 9.26 13.97 4.35
CA ASN A 296 8.72 14.24 5.67
C ASN A 296 9.69 13.77 6.78
N PRO A 297 10.34 14.68 7.52
CA PRO A 297 11.32 14.32 8.55
C PRO A 297 10.69 13.55 9.73
N ASN A 298 9.37 13.70 9.94
CA ASN A 298 8.64 13.10 11.04
C ASN A 298 8.09 11.71 10.73
N LEU A 299 8.18 11.25 9.46
CA LEU A 299 7.56 9.99 9.01
C LEU A 299 7.97 8.78 9.86
N LYS A 300 9.22 8.75 10.34
CA LYS A 300 9.74 7.67 11.19
C LYS A 300 9.06 7.56 12.56
N TYR A 301 8.38 8.60 13.02
CA TYR A 301 7.66 8.63 14.30
C TYR A 301 6.18 8.26 14.16
N TYR A 302 5.69 8.05 12.93
CA TYR A 302 4.27 7.81 12.69
C TYR A 302 3.90 6.41 13.16
N TYR A 303 2.83 6.32 13.93
CA TYR A 303 2.23 5.05 14.30
C TYR A 303 1.12 4.67 13.30
N PRO A 304 0.70 3.40 13.22
CA PRO A 304 -0.37 3.00 12.32
C PRO A 304 -1.68 3.76 12.58
N PRO A 305 -2.43 4.17 11.54
CA PRO A 305 -3.74 4.78 11.72
C PRO A 305 -4.70 3.81 12.42
N GLN A 306 -5.75 4.35 13.04
CA GLN A 306 -6.77 3.55 13.69
C GLN A 306 -7.54 2.72 12.66
N GLU A 307 -7.64 1.41 12.92
CA GLU A 307 -8.44 0.52 12.10
C GLU A 307 -9.91 0.53 12.56
N ILE A 308 -10.82 0.39 11.59
CA ILE A 308 -12.24 0.23 11.90
C ILE A 308 -12.45 -1.20 12.37
N THR A 309 -12.80 -1.36 13.64
CA THR A 309 -13.06 -2.70 14.20
C THR A 309 -14.36 -3.26 13.70
N GLU A 310 -14.45 -4.59 13.61
CA GLU A 310 -15.69 -5.28 13.25
C GLU A 310 -16.82 -4.97 14.25
N ALA A 311 -16.48 -4.67 15.51
CA ALA A 311 -17.40 -4.19 16.51
C ALA A 311 -18.16 -2.93 16.06
N GLU A 312 -17.41 -1.93 15.58
CA GLU A 312 -17.99 -0.66 15.17
C GLU A 312 -18.79 -0.81 13.88
N ARG A 313 -18.32 -1.63 12.92
CA ARG A 313 -19.10 -1.98 11.72
C ARG A 313 -20.42 -2.66 12.08
N SER A 314 -20.41 -3.56 13.06
CA SER A 314 -21.62 -4.26 13.50
C SER A 314 -22.67 -3.33 14.08
N LYS A 315 -22.27 -2.36 14.92
CA LYS A 315 -23.18 -1.35 15.45
C LYS A 315 -23.88 -0.57 14.33
N VAL A 316 -23.11 -0.15 13.32
CA VAL A 316 -23.67 0.58 12.17
C VAL A 316 -24.62 -0.30 11.35
N ARG A 317 -24.29 -1.58 11.14
CA ARG A 317 -25.20 -2.54 10.47
C ARG A 317 -26.52 -2.71 11.23
N LYS A 318 -26.48 -2.80 12.57
CA LYS A 318 -27.69 -2.84 13.40
C LYS A 318 -28.53 -1.58 13.27
N MET A 319 -27.92 -0.39 13.33
CA MET A 319 -28.62 0.89 13.13
C MET A 319 -29.33 0.95 11.77
N ILE A 320 -28.67 0.46 10.72
CA ILE A 320 -29.25 0.35 9.37
C ILE A 320 -30.46 -0.61 9.38
N ALA A 321 -30.31 -1.79 9.98
CA ALA A 321 -31.36 -2.80 10.05
C ALA A 321 -32.61 -2.30 10.80
N GLU A 322 -32.42 -1.71 11.98
CA GLU A 322 -33.48 -1.10 12.77
C GLU A 322 -34.19 0.02 11.99
N ARG A 323 -33.43 0.83 11.23
CA ARG A 323 -34.00 1.88 10.40
C ARG A 323 -34.89 1.32 9.28
N LEU A 324 -34.48 0.23 8.64
CA LEU A 324 -35.27 -0.42 7.59
C LEU A 324 -36.55 -1.06 8.17
N PHE A 325 -36.44 -1.72 9.32
CA PHE A 325 -37.57 -2.28 10.05
C PHE A 325 -38.61 -1.21 10.41
N LEU A 326 -38.18 -0.11 11.02
CA LEU A 326 -39.05 1.01 11.40
C LEU A 326 -39.71 1.70 10.19
N ARG A 327 -39.11 1.61 9.00
CA ARG A 327 -39.69 2.14 7.75
C ARG A 327 -40.61 1.14 7.03
N GLY A 328 -40.78 -0.07 7.57
CA GLY A 328 -41.64 -1.10 7.00
C GLY A 328 -41.13 -1.67 5.66
N VAL A 329 -39.81 -1.60 5.42
CA VAL A 329 -39.19 -2.26 4.25
C VAL A 329 -39.24 -3.76 4.48
N LYS A 330 -39.86 -4.54 3.61
CA LYS A 330 -40.01 -5.99 3.84
C LYS A 330 -38.71 -6.74 3.52
N PRO A 331 -38.38 -7.84 4.22
CA PRO A 331 -37.35 -8.77 3.77
C PRO A 331 -37.60 -9.24 2.32
N GLY A 332 -36.51 -9.49 1.58
CA GLY A 332 -36.55 -9.91 0.19
C GLY A 332 -35.41 -9.35 -0.67
N GLU A 333 -35.49 -9.63 -1.97
CA GLU A 333 -34.54 -9.16 -2.97
C GLU A 333 -35.05 -7.88 -3.65
N TYR A 334 -34.16 -6.90 -3.77
CA TYR A 334 -34.43 -5.61 -4.41
C TYR A 334 -33.42 -5.37 -5.52
N THR A 335 -33.92 -5.10 -6.73
CA THR A 335 -33.08 -4.87 -7.91
C THR A 335 -33.08 -3.40 -8.33
N ASP A 336 -31.96 -2.94 -8.89
CA ASP A 336 -31.75 -1.65 -9.55
C ASP A 336 -32.49 -0.47 -8.91
N VAL A 337 -33.64 -0.06 -9.47
CA VAL A 337 -34.41 1.11 -9.04
C VAL A 337 -34.89 0.98 -7.59
N GLN A 338 -35.31 -0.21 -7.18
CA GLN A 338 -35.79 -0.45 -5.82
C GLN A 338 -34.62 -0.42 -4.83
N ALA A 339 -33.52 -1.12 -5.17
CA ALA A 339 -32.29 -1.09 -4.37
C ALA A 339 -31.76 0.33 -4.20
N LYS A 340 -31.67 1.10 -5.29
CA LYS A 340 -31.23 2.49 -5.30
C LYS A 340 -32.11 3.39 -4.41
N LYS A 341 -33.43 3.19 -4.41
CA LYS A 341 -34.34 3.94 -3.55
C LYS A 341 -34.08 3.67 -2.07
N ILE A 342 -33.86 2.40 -1.70
CA ILE A 342 -33.52 2.01 -0.34
C ILE A 342 -32.18 2.62 0.07
N LEU A 343 -31.14 2.42 -0.75
CA LEU A 343 -29.78 2.94 -0.51
C LEU A 343 -29.77 4.45 -0.31
N ASN A 344 -30.37 5.23 -1.22
CA ASN A 344 -30.42 6.69 -1.08
C ASN A 344 -31.13 7.13 0.20
N SER A 345 -32.14 6.36 0.63
CA SER A 345 -32.88 6.66 1.87
C SER A 345 -32.08 6.36 3.14
N LEU A 346 -31.13 5.42 3.06
CA LEU A 346 -30.18 5.08 4.12
C LEU A 346 -29.01 6.05 4.17
N VAL A 347 -28.50 6.50 3.00
CA VAL A 347 -27.48 7.55 2.92
C VAL A 347 -27.92 8.80 3.67
N ILE A 348 -29.12 9.30 3.39
CA ILE A 348 -29.68 10.48 4.09
C ILE A 348 -29.75 10.25 5.60
N TYR A 349 -30.11 9.05 6.04
CA TYR A 349 -30.21 8.72 7.45
C TYR A 349 -28.84 8.70 8.13
N LEU A 350 -27.86 8.02 7.53
CA LEU A 350 -26.51 7.92 8.08
C LEU A 350 -25.78 9.27 8.08
N GLU A 351 -26.01 10.14 7.09
CA GLU A 351 -25.51 11.52 7.11
C GLU A 351 -26.06 12.31 8.30
N GLN A 352 -27.36 12.20 8.57
CA GLN A 352 -28.00 12.87 9.71
C GLN A 352 -27.42 12.37 11.04
N VAL A 353 -27.30 11.06 11.21
CA VAL A 353 -26.67 10.44 12.39
C VAL A 353 -25.24 10.93 12.57
N LEU A 354 -24.44 10.93 11.51
CA LEU A 354 -23.04 11.37 11.56
C LEU A 354 -22.92 12.83 12.00
N GLU A 355 -23.70 13.73 11.40
CA GLU A 355 -23.68 15.15 11.74
C GLU A 355 -24.22 15.41 13.17
N GLU A 356 -25.20 14.63 13.64
CA GLU A 356 -25.70 14.71 15.02
C GLU A 356 -24.66 14.25 16.04
N GLU A 357 -23.96 13.14 15.78
CA GLU A 357 -22.88 12.66 16.64
C GLU A 357 -21.71 13.65 16.69
N ILE A 358 -21.29 14.21 15.54
CA ILE A 358 -20.19 15.19 15.47
C ILE A 358 -20.48 16.43 16.32
N LYS A 359 -21.73 16.92 16.35
CA LYS A 359 -22.12 18.12 17.13
C LYS A 359 -21.88 17.97 18.63
N ASN A 360 -21.83 16.75 19.15
CA ASN A 360 -21.66 16.50 20.58
C ASN A 360 -20.22 16.69 21.08
N PHE A 361 -19.24 16.73 20.16
CA PHE A 361 -17.83 16.85 20.51
C PHE A 361 -17.34 18.31 20.55
N ASP A 362 -16.21 18.52 21.22
CA ASP A 362 -15.42 19.75 21.15
C ASP A 362 -14.40 19.71 19.99
N GLU A 363 -13.51 20.70 19.87
CA GLU A 363 -12.51 20.80 18.80
C GLU A 363 -11.60 19.57 18.67
N SER A 364 -11.50 18.71 19.69
CA SER A 364 -10.69 17.49 19.62
C SER A 364 -11.09 16.57 18.47
N VAL A 365 -12.35 16.59 18.01
CA VAL A 365 -12.78 15.82 16.83
C VAL A 365 -12.08 16.28 15.55
N LEU A 366 -11.80 17.58 15.40
CA LEU A 366 -11.06 18.11 14.25
C LEU A 366 -9.63 17.58 14.25
N TYR A 367 -8.91 17.74 15.36
CA TYR A 367 -7.51 17.32 15.48
C TYR A 367 -7.37 15.81 15.32
N LYS A 368 -8.21 15.01 15.99
CA LYS A 368 -8.11 13.55 15.92
C LYS A 368 -8.44 13.04 14.52
N THR A 369 -9.45 13.60 13.86
CA THR A 369 -9.79 13.22 12.48
C THR A 369 -8.68 13.60 11.50
N TYR A 370 -8.10 14.79 11.65
CA TYR A 370 -7.05 15.22 10.74
C TYR A 370 -5.74 14.44 10.97
N GLU A 371 -5.43 14.09 12.23
CA GLU A 371 -4.33 13.16 12.57
C GLU A 371 -4.52 11.82 11.85
N GLN A 372 -5.74 11.27 11.79
CA GLN A 372 -5.97 10.04 11.02
C GLN A 372 -5.69 10.21 9.52
N CYS A 373 -6.01 11.36 8.91
CA CYS A 373 -5.67 11.61 7.52
C CYS A 373 -4.15 11.61 7.31
N GLU A 374 -3.43 12.31 8.19
CA GLU A 374 -1.97 12.41 8.19
C GLU A 374 -1.28 11.05 8.34
N LEU A 375 -1.73 10.24 9.30
CA LEU A 375 -1.19 8.89 9.54
C LEU A 375 -1.46 7.94 8.37
N VAL A 376 -2.63 8.04 7.71
CA VAL A 376 -2.95 7.21 6.55
C VAL A 376 -2.07 7.54 5.36
N GLU A 377 -1.85 8.82 5.06
CA GLU A 377 -0.93 9.20 3.97
C GLU A 377 0.53 8.89 4.34
N GLY A 378 0.90 8.92 5.62
CA GLY A 378 2.22 8.45 6.09
C GLY A 378 2.40 6.95 5.91
N LEU A 379 1.35 6.16 6.18
CA LEU A 379 1.32 4.74 5.88
C LEU A 379 1.46 4.47 4.38
N ARG A 380 0.78 5.25 3.53
CA ARG A 380 0.91 5.16 2.06
C ARG A 380 2.36 5.40 1.62
N GLU A 381 2.97 6.48 2.09
CA GLU A 381 4.37 6.82 1.76
C GLU A 381 5.35 5.74 2.20
N THR A 382 5.20 5.26 3.44
CA THR A 382 6.02 4.17 3.97
C THR A 382 5.85 2.89 3.16
N THR A 383 4.61 2.60 2.73
CA THR A 383 4.29 1.42 1.92
C THR A 383 4.91 1.51 0.52
N ILE A 384 4.92 2.69 -0.11
CA ILE A 384 5.60 2.90 -1.41
C ILE A 384 7.10 2.63 -1.27
N ILE A 385 7.76 3.18 -0.24
CA ILE A 385 9.20 2.97 0.01
C ILE A 385 9.48 1.47 0.24
N LEU A 386 8.69 0.82 1.09
CA LEU A 386 8.84 -0.61 1.40
C LEU A 386 8.65 -1.48 0.17
N HIS A 387 7.62 -1.24 -0.66
CA HIS A 387 7.40 -2.01 -1.89
C HIS A 387 8.51 -1.77 -2.90
N GLY A 388 9.01 -0.54 -3.05
CA GLY A 388 10.16 -0.26 -3.91
C GLY A 388 11.41 -1.03 -3.47
N MET A 389 11.69 -1.05 -2.16
CA MET A 389 12.77 -1.83 -1.58
C MET A 389 12.56 -3.34 -1.79
N ASN A 390 11.36 -3.84 -1.55
CA ASN A 390 11.02 -5.27 -1.69
C ASN A 390 11.07 -5.73 -3.15
N ALA A 391 10.71 -4.87 -4.10
CA ALA A 391 10.80 -5.14 -5.54
C ALA A 391 12.23 -5.08 -6.09
N SER A 392 13.15 -4.42 -5.38
CA SER A 392 14.59 -4.40 -5.71
C SER A 392 15.38 -5.61 -5.20
N LYS A 393 14.76 -6.49 -4.40
CA LYS A 393 15.45 -7.56 -3.68
C LYS A 393 14.73 -8.90 -3.82
N TYR A 394 15.38 -9.98 -3.38
CA TYR A 394 14.72 -11.26 -3.24
C TYR A 394 13.71 -11.22 -2.08
N THR A 395 12.48 -11.63 -2.36
CA THR A 395 11.41 -11.79 -1.39
C THR A 395 10.74 -13.14 -1.59
N GLU A 396 10.22 -13.73 -0.51
CA GLU A 396 9.58 -15.05 -0.54
C GLU A 396 8.10 -14.99 -0.92
N TYR A 397 7.54 -13.79 -0.90
CA TYR A 397 6.17 -13.51 -1.28
C TYR A 397 6.12 -12.69 -2.57
N ASP A 398 4.95 -12.67 -3.19
CA ASP A 398 4.70 -11.89 -4.39
C ASP A 398 4.43 -10.42 -3.99
N VAL A 399 5.39 -9.53 -4.27
CA VAL A 399 5.30 -8.10 -3.90
C VAL A 399 4.08 -7.44 -4.56
N VAL A 400 3.64 -7.92 -5.74
CA VAL A 400 2.44 -7.41 -6.42
C VAL A 400 1.18 -7.82 -5.66
N GLU A 401 1.11 -9.06 -5.18
CA GLU A 401 -0.01 -9.55 -4.38
C GLU A 401 -0.12 -8.77 -3.06
N GLU A 402 1.01 -8.57 -2.39
CA GLU A 402 1.05 -7.80 -1.15
C GLU A 402 0.62 -6.33 -1.37
N HIS A 403 1.11 -5.71 -2.45
CA HIS A 403 0.70 -4.35 -2.83
C HIS A 403 -0.81 -4.28 -3.09
N TYR A 404 -1.36 -5.23 -3.87
CA TYR A 404 -2.79 -5.29 -4.18
C TYR A 404 -3.66 -5.28 -2.90
N ASP A 405 -3.32 -6.13 -1.94
CA ASP A 405 -4.07 -6.25 -0.68
C ASP A 405 -3.93 -5.00 0.20
N LYS A 406 -2.74 -4.40 0.27
CA LYS A 406 -2.47 -3.21 1.10
C LYS A 406 -3.03 -1.93 0.50
N ALA A 407 -2.87 -1.73 -0.81
CA ALA A 407 -3.27 -0.52 -1.51
C ALA A 407 -4.79 -0.30 -1.42
N SER A 408 -5.60 -1.37 -1.51
CA SER A 408 -7.05 -1.29 -1.35
C SER A 408 -7.43 -0.78 0.05
N LYS A 409 -6.84 -1.35 1.11
CA LYS A 409 -7.11 -0.96 2.50
C LYS A 409 -6.70 0.48 2.79
N ILE A 410 -5.52 0.90 2.31
CA ILE A 410 -5.03 2.28 2.48
C ILE A 410 -5.94 3.26 1.72
N SER A 411 -6.38 2.92 0.51
CA SER A 411 -7.28 3.76 -0.30
C SER A 411 -8.66 3.93 0.34
N GLU A 412 -9.24 2.84 0.85
CA GLU A 412 -10.50 2.84 1.60
C GLU A 412 -10.38 3.74 2.84
N LEU A 413 -9.35 3.51 3.66
CA LEU A 413 -9.15 4.26 4.89
C LEU A 413 -8.88 5.76 4.62
N ALA A 414 -8.11 6.09 3.58
CA ALA A 414 -7.87 7.48 3.18
C ALA A 414 -9.15 8.18 2.75
N THR A 415 -10.02 7.47 2.03
CA THR A 415 -11.32 8.00 1.61
C THR A 415 -12.21 8.28 2.83
N ILE A 416 -12.26 7.34 3.76
CA ILE A 416 -13.06 7.43 4.99
C ILE A 416 -12.60 8.60 5.86
N THR A 417 -11.29 8.70 6.15
CA THR A 417 -10.77 9.74 7.06
C THR A 417 -10.90 11.14 6.45
N LYS A 418 -10.61 11.30 5.15
CA LYS A 418 -10.76 12.59 4.45
C LYS A 418 -12.22 13.02 4.37
N GLN A 419 -13.14 12.11 4.12
CA GLN A 419 -14.56 12.45 4.09
C GLN A 419 -15.10 12.75 5.50
N LEU A 420 -14.65 12.03 6.53
CA LEU A 420 -14.97 12.36 7.92
C LEU A 420 -14.48 13.78 8.27
N LEU A 421 -13.28 14.15 7.86
CA LEU A 421 -12.76 15.52 8.05
C LEU A 421 -13.66 16.56 7.39
N VAL A 422 -14.19 16.27 6.20
CA VAL A 422 -15.14 17.14 5.51
C VAL A 422 -16.47 17.25 6.27
N TYR A 423 -17.02 16.15 6.81
CA TYR A 423 -18.22 16.22 7.66
C TYR A 423 -17.96 17.00 8.95
N VAL A 424 -16.77 16.89 9.55
CA VAL A 424 -16.39 17.69 10.72
C VAL A 424 -16.33 19.17 10.37
N LEU A 425 -15.76 19.56 9.23
CA LEU A 425 -15.71 20.96 8.81
C LEU A 425 -17.08 21.50 8.38
N LYS A 426 -17.94 20.66 7.81
CA LYS A 426 -19.32 21.00 7.46
C LYS A 426 -20.19 21.20 8.70
N THR A 427 -19.96 20.39 9.73
CA THR A 427 -20.74 20.40 10.97
C THR A 427 -20.15 21.41 11.94
N LYS A 428 -20.93 22.40 12.37
CA LYS A 428 -20.47 23.32 13.42
C LYS A 428 -20.27 22.54 14.74
N ILE A 429 -19.01 22.45 15.18
CA ILE A 429 -18.61 21.82 16.44
C ILE A 429 -19.06 22.74 17.59
N ASN A 430 -20.08 22.33 18.34
CA ASN A 430 -20.67 23.13 19.41
C ASN A 430 -20.76 22.37 20.75
N GLY A 431 -20.20 21.16 20.81
CA GLY A 431 -20.25 20.29 21.97
C GLY A 431 -19.13 20.57 22.96
N ASN A 432 -19.09 19.75 24.02
CA ASN A 432 -18.12 19.84 25.12
C ASN A 432 -17.48 18.48 25.45
N THR A 433 -17.74 17.46 24.63
CA THR A 433 -17.20 16.11 24.85
C THR A 433 -15.89 15.95 24.09
N ILE A 434 -14.83 15.51 24.78
CA ILE A 434 -13.56 15.17 24.13
C ILE A 434 -13.74 13.84 23.38
N ILE A 435 -13.30 13.77 22.12
CA ILE A 435 -13.37 12.54 21.33
C ILE A 435 -12.40 11.49 21.84
N THR A 436 -12.85 10.23 21.90
CA THR A 436 -12.03 9.07 22.26
C THR A 436 -11.70 8.22 21.04
N THR A 437 -10.71 7.33 21.14
CA THR A 437 -10.36 6.38 20.07
C THR A 437 -11.54 5.51 19.62
N SER A 438 -12.34 4.99 20.56
CA SER A 438 -13.53 4.20 20.19
C SER A 438 -14.57 5.03 19.44
N LYS A 439 -14.75 6.30 19.83
CA LYS A 439 -15.70 7.20 19.16
C LYS A 439 -15.24 7.61 17.76
N ILE A 440 -13.95 7.86 17.53
CA ILE A 440 -13.45 8.12 16.16
C ILE A 440 -13.61 6.89 15.26
N CYS A 441 -13.30 5.68 15.74
CA CYS A 441 -13.53 4.44 14.99
C CYS A 441 -15.01 4.24 14.63
N HIS A 442 -15.92 4.62 15.54
CA HIS A 442 -17.36 4.58 15.27
C HIS A 442 -17.78 5.55 14.16
N LEU A 443 -17.33 6.82 14.21
CA LEU A 443 -17.59 7.80 13.14
C LEU A 443 -17.04 7.33 11.79
N MET A 444 -15.83 6.74 11.79
CA MET A 444 -15.23 6.13 10.60
C MET A 444 -16.08 4.97 10.06
N ALA A 445 -16.64 4.12 10.93
CA ALA A 445 -17.54 3.03 10.52
C ALA A 445 -18.84 3.54 9.86
N ILE A 446 -19.38 4.67 10.34
CA ILE A 446 -20.55 5.30 9.69
C ILE A 446 -20.18 5.80 8.29
N VAL A 447 -19.02 6.45 8.14
CA VAL A 447 -18.52 6.93 6.85
C VAL A 447 -18.17 5.78 5.90
N ASP A 448 -17.65 4.66 6.40
CA ASP A 448 -17.43 3.42 5.63
C ASP A 448 -18.74 2.93 5.00
N ALA A 449 -19.79 2.77 5.82
CA ALA A 449 -21.11 2.36 5.35
C ALA A 449 -21.73 3.36 4.36
N LEU A 450 -21.57 4.66 4.60
CA LEU A 450 -21.99 5.72 3.68
C LEU A 450 -21.30 5.57 2.31
N ASN A 451 -19.98 5.40 2.28
CA ASN A 451 -19.22 5.25 1.05
C ASN A 451 -19.61 4.01 0.26
N GLN A 452 -19.82 2.89 0.95
CA GLN A 452 -20.29 1.66 0.32
C GLN A 452 -21.66 1.89 -0.36
N MET A 453 -22.62 2.49 0.33
CA MET A 453 -23.96 2.73 -0.22
C MET A 453 -23.97 3.74 -1.38
N ILE A 454 -23.20 4.83 -1.27
CA ILE A 454 -23.04 5.83 -2.34
C ILE A 454 -22.42 5.18 -3.57
N THR A 455 -21.36 4.40 -3.39
CA THR A 455 -20.67 3.73 -4.50
C THR A 455 -21.60 2.76 -5.20
N ILE A 456 -22.29 1.88 -4.47
CA ILE A 456 -23.27 0.94 -5.06
C ILE A 456 -24.38 1.69 -5.79
N SER A 457 -24.93 2.76 -5.19
CA SER A 457 -25.96 3.60 -5.82
C SER A 457 -25.49 4.23 -7.14
N ASP A 458 -24.24 4.70 -7.19
CA ASP A 458 -23.64 5.25 -8.40
C ASP A 458 -23.35 4.17 -9.45
N TYR A 459 -22.85 2.99 -9.07
CA TYR A 459 -22.65 1.88 -10.01
C TYR A 459 -23.95 1.41 -10.67
N ILE A 460 -25.05 1.33 -9.90
CA ILE A 460 -26.40 1.08 -10.44
C ILE A 460 -26.80 2.22 -11.39
N HIS A 461 -26.57 3.47 -11.00
CA HIS A 461 -26.96 4.64 -11.79
C HIS A 461 -26.28 4.70 -13.16
N TYR A 462 -25.00 4.38 -13.23
CA TYR A 462 -24.18 4.45 -14.44
C TYR A 462 -24.07 3.11 -15.18
N HIS A 463 -24.88 2.10 -14.81
CA HIS A 463 -24.95 0.80 -15.47
C HIS A 463 -23.61 0.05 -15.57
N LEU A 464 -22.72 0.23 -14.58
CA LEU A 464 -21.41 -0.43 -14.56
C LEU A 464 -21.46 -1.85 -14.02
N SER A 465 -22.38 -2.10 -13.09
CA SER A 465 -22.67 -3.44 -12.56
C SER A 465 -24.12 -3.47 -12.08
N PRO A 466 -24.91 -4.49 -12.46
CA PRO A 466 -26.19 -4.76 -11.82
C PRO A 466 -25.94 -5.18 -10.36
N TYR A 467 -26.79 -4.72 -9.46
CA TYR A 467 -26.75 -5.11 -8.06
C TYR A 467 -28.13 -5.55 -7.60
N THR A 468 -28.15 -6.70 -6.91
CA THR A 468 -29.28 -7.13 -6.10
C THR A 468 -28.95 -6.88 -4.63
N LEU A 469 -29.76 -6.06 -3.98
CA LEU A 469 -29.74 -5.88 -2.53
C LEU A 469 -30.62 -6.97 -1.92
N ILE A 470 -30.04 -7.79 -1.05
CA ILE A 470 -30.74 -8.86 -0.34
C ILE A 470 -30.92 -8.41 1.10
N LEU A 471 -32.18 -8.32 1.53
CA LEU A 471 -32.56 -8.03 2.91
C LEU A 471 -33.09 -9.31 3.55
N THR A 472 -32.40 -9.82 4.56
CA THR A 472 -32.81 -11.05 5.27
C THR A 472 -34.03 -10.79 6.18
N GLU A 473 -34.61 -11.85 6.74
CA GLU A 473 -35.66 -11.75 7.76
C GLU A 473 -35.19 -11.01 9.03
N SER A 474 -33.89 -11.08 9.35
CA SER A 474 -33.26 -10.29 10.41
C SER A 474 -32.90 -8.87 9.99
N TYR A 475 -33.26 -8.43 8.77
CA TYR A 475 -32.92 -7.13 8.20
C TYR A 475 -31.41 -6.90 7.98
N GLU A 476 -30.64 -7.98 7.81
CA GLU A 476 -29.27 -7.88 7.36
C GLU A 476 -29.23 -7.54 5.87
N ILE A 477 -28.36 -6.60 5.51
CA ILE A 477 -28.12 -6.24 4.12
C ILE A 477 -26.91 -7.01 3.61
N SER A 478 -27.11 -7.71 2.50
CA SER A 478 -26.02 -8.18 1.67
C SER A 478 -26.23 -7.76 0.21
N TYR A 479 -25.14 -7.74 -0.55
CA TYR A 479 -25.15 -7.31 -1.94
C TYR A 479 -24.67 -8.45 -2.82
N LYS A 480 -25.44 -8.76 -3.85
CA LYS A 480 -25.03 -9.65 -4.92
C LYS A 480 -24.80 -8.82 -6.17
N ALA A 481 -23.52 -8.59 -6.48
CA ALA A 481 -23.14 -8.08 -7.79
C ALA A 481 -23.32 -9.21 -8.82
N GLU A 482 -24.03 -8.95 -9.91
CA GLU A 482 -23.96 -9.83 -11.07
C GLU A 482 -22.60 -9.67 -11.76
N THR A 483 -22.26 -10.53 -12.74
CA THR A 483 -21.03 -10.35 -13.53
C THR A 483 -21.02 -8.94 -14.12
N GLY A 484 -20.19 -8.08 -13.53
CA GLY A 484 -20.06 -6.67 -13.91
C GLY A 484 -19.52 -6.52 -15.32
N VAL A 485 -19.68 -5.33 -15.90
CA VAL A 485 -19.19 -5.06 -17.25
C VAL A 485 -17.66 -5.10 -17.30
N ILE A 486 -17.02 -4.72 -16.18
CA ILE A 486 -15.58 -4.58 -15.99
C ILE A 486 -15.05 -5.66 -15.03
N ASP A 487 -13.97 -6.32 -15.40
CA ASP A 487 -13.18 -7.15 -14.49
C ASP A 487 -12.28 -6.26 -13.60
N HIS A 488 -12.87 -5.76 -12.51
CA HIS A 488 -12.19 -4.89 -11.56
C HIS A 488 -10.98 -5.58 -10.90
N GLN A 489 -11.05 -6.88 -10.65
CA GLN A 489 -9.95 -7.61 -10.01
C GLN A 489 -8.72 -7.60 -10.92
N ASN A 490 -8.89 -7.92 -12.20
CA ASN A 490 -7.80 -7.88 -13.17
C ASN A 490 -7.28 -6.45 -13.40
N TYR A 491 -8.17 -5.45 -13.41
CA TYR A 491 -7.78 -4.04 -13.48
C TYR A 491 -6.85 -3.65 -12.32
N TYR A 492 -7.26 -3.88 -11.07
CA TYR A 492 -6.49 -3.51 -9.88
C TYR A 492 -5.20 -4.34 -9.74
N TRP A 493 -5.20 -5.58 -10.22
CA TRP A 493 -3.98 -6.39 -10.28
C TRP A 493 -2.94 -5.79 -11.23
N MET A 494 -3.35 -5.45 -12.46
CA MET A 494 -2.44 -4.82 -13.43
C MET A 494 -1.98 -3.43 -12.98
N ASP A 495 -2.86 -2.67 -12.33
CA ASP A 495 -2.52 -1.40 -11.69
C ASP A 495 -1.46 -1.58 -10.59
N SER A 496 -1.58 -2.64 -9.78
CA SER A 496 -0.59 -2.98 -8.74
C SER A 496 0.78 -3.35 -9.33
N GLN A 497 0.82 -4.05 -10.47
CA GLN A 497 2.08 -4.35 -11.16
C GLN A 497 2.82 -3.06 -11.57
N ILE A 498 2.09 -2.09 -12.14
CA ILE A 498 2.64 -0.79 -12.54
C ILE A 498 3.14 -0.01 -11.33
N HIS A 499 2.35 0.00 -10.24
CA HIS A 499 2.72 0.71 -9.02
C HIS A 499 3.96 0.12 -8.35
N VAL A 500 4.13 -1.21 -8.35
CA VAL A 500 5.34 -1.84 -7.80
C VAL A 500 6.59 -1.46 -8.62
N GLU A 501 6.51 -1.44 -9.94
CA GLU A 501 7.64 -1.01 -10.79
C GLU A 501 7.95 0.49 -10.63
N THR A 502 6.90 1.31 -10.49
CA THR A 502 7.03 2.74 -10.19
C THR A 502 7.68 2.97 -8.83
N ALA A 503 7.23 2.24 -7.80
CA ALA A 503 7.78 2.30 -6.46
C ALA A 503 9.26 1.90 -6.43
N LYS A 504 9.64 0.88 -7.20
CA LYS A 504 11.04 0.48 -7.38
C LYS A 504 11.86 1.61 -7.99
N SER A 505 11.35 2.26 -9.04
CA SER A 505 12.03 3.40 -9.69
C SER A 505 12.17 4.60 -8.76
N ILE A 506 11.12 4.93 -7.99
CA ILE A 506 11.14 5.98 -6.97
C ILE A 506 12.19 5.67 -5.89
N TYR A 507 12.21 4.44 -5.40
CA TYR A 507 13.17 4.00 -4.37
C TYR A 507 14.62 4.13 -4.87
N GLU A 508 14.92 3.65 -6.08
CA GLU A 508 16.25 3.78 -6.68
C GLU A 508 16.65 5.25 -6.91
N HIS A 509 15.70 6.12 -7.30
CA HIS A 509 15.98 7.54 -7.40
C HIS A 509 16.34 8.14 -6.03
N ARG A 510 15.58 7.82 -4.98
CA ARG A 510 15.78 8.36 -3.61
C ARG A 510 17.08 7.96 -2.94
N LYS A 511 17.71 6.86 -3.36
CA LYS A 511 19.07 6.49 -2.91
C LYS A 511 20.14 7.45 -3.40
N ASN A 512 19.91 8.05 -4.58
CA ASN A 512 20.90 8.86 -5.28
C ASN A 512 20.78 10.36 -5.00
N ILE A 513 19.73 10.79 -4.29
CA ILE A 513 19.50 12.20 -3.94
C ILE A 513 20.50 12.63 -2.86
N ARG A 514 21.34 13.62 -3.16
CA ARG A 514 22.16 14.29 -2.14
C ARG A 514 21.29 15.30 -1.38
N ILE A 515 21.19 15.10 -0.06
CA ILE A 515 20.27 15.79 0.87
C ILE A 515 20.31 17.33 0.76
N ASN A 516 21.42 17.94 0.32
CA ASN A 516 21.59 19.40 0.27
C ASN A 516 21.80 20.01 -1.13
N GLU A 517 22.07 19.21 -2.18
CA GLU A 517 22.45 19.74 -3.51
C GLU A 517 21.38 19.50 -4.60
N ASP A 518 20.51 18.50 -4.42
CA ASP A 518 19.58 18.04 -5.47
C ASP A 518 18.10 18.30 -5.18
N VAL A 519 17.75 18.85 -4.01
CA VAL A 519 16.33 19.03 -3.61
C VAL A 519 15.56 19.94 -4.57
N HIS A 520 16.21 20.98 -5.13
CA HIS A 520 15.61 21.84 -6.15
C HIS A 520 15.40 21.15 -7.51
N LYS A 521 16.08 20.01 -7.77
CA LYS A 521 15.91 19.20 -8.99
C LYS A 521 14.76 18.18 -8.87
N LEU A 522 14.19 18.00 -7.68
CA LEU A 522 13.08 17.07 -7.43
C LEU A 522 11.71 17.67 -7.74
N LEU A 523 11.64 19.00 -7.83
CA LEU A 523 10.43 19.69 -8.23
C LEU A 523 10.25 19.53 -9.74
N PRO A 524 9.06 19.13 -10.23
CA PRO A 524 8.83 18.98 -11.66
C PRO A 524 9.16 20.28 -12.40
N GLU A 525 9.92 20.18 -13.50
CA GLU A 525 10.11 21.32 -14.40
C GLU A 525 8.79 21.60 -15.12
N TYR A 526 8.01 22.54 -14.59
CA TYR A 526 6.76 22.93 -15.20
C TYR A 526 7.01 23.71 -16.49
N LYS A 527 6.18 23.45 -17.50
CA LYS A 527 6.25 24.21 -18.76
C LYS A 527 6.10 25.71 -18.45
N ALA A 528 7.10 26.51 -18.81
CA ALA A 528 7.16 27.95 -18.51
C ALA A 528 5.90 28.75 -18.90
N GLY A 529 5.09 28.24 -19.85
CA GLY A 529 3.81 28.83 -20.21
C GLY A 529 2.67 28.61 -19.21
N PHE A 530 2.70 27.55 -18.40
CA PHE A 530 1.64 27.23 -17.45
C PHE A 530 1.61 28.19 -16.26
N ASP A 531 2.77 28.53 -15.69
CA ASP A 531 2.88 29.46 -14.58
C ASP A 531 2.27 30.83 -14.90
N LEU A 532 2.49 31.34 -16.12
CA LEU A 532 1.91 32.60 -16.56
C LEU A 532 0.38 32.53 -16.62
N VAL A 533 -0.15 31.45 -17.19
CA VAL A 533 -1.60 31.22 -17.31
C VAL A 533 -2.25 31.08 -15.94
N PHE A 534 -1.61 30.33 -15.03
CA PHE A 534 -2.09 30.15 -13.66
C PHE A 534 -2.05 31.45 -12.86
N TYR A 535 -0.98 32.24 -13.01
CA TYR A 535 -0.83 33.56 -12.39
C TYR A 535 -1.92 34.54 -12.83
N ASN A 536 -2.26 34.56 -14.12
CA ASN A 536 -3.32 35.44 -14.62
C ASN A 536 -4.70 35.10 -14.04
N GLU A 537 -4.94 33.83 -13.71
CA GLU A 537 -6.22 33.37 -13.17
C GLU A 537 -6.31 33.55 -11.65
N TYR A 538 -5.26 33.18 -10.91
CA TYR A 538 -5.29 33.09 -9.44
C TYR A 538 -4.39 34.10 -8.72
N GLY A 539 -3.58 34.87 -9.45
CA GLY A 539 -2.72 35.91 -8.89
C GLY A 539 -1.44 35.42 -8.21
N PHE A 540 -1.05 34.16 -8.43
CA PHE A 540 0.18 33.51 -7.96
C PHE A 540 0.63 32.41 -8.94
N LYS A 541 1.91 32.05 -8.96
CA LYS A 541 2.43 31.00 -9.86
C LYS A 541 2.10 29.59 -9.36
N PHE A 542 1.90 28.64 -10.27
CA PHE A 542 1.68 27.25 -9.89
C PHE A 542 2.92 26.65 -9.22
N SER A 543 4.12 26.93 -9.73
CA SER A 543 5.38 26.55 -9.12
C SER A 543 5.49 27.02 -7.65
N ASN A 544 5.03 28.24 -7.35
CA ASN A 544 5.03 28.77 -5.99
C ASN A 544 4.05 28.04 -5.06
N LEU A 545 2.89 27.62 -5.57
CA LEU A 545 1.97 26.76 -4.81
C LEU A 545 2.65 25.44 -4.42
N ILE A 546 3.31 24.78 -5.39
CA ILE A 546 4.03 23.53 -5.15
C ILE A 546 5.15 23.74 -4.14
N ASN A 547 5.95 24.80 -4.28
CA ASN A 547 7.04 25.13 -3.36
C ASN A 547 6.56 25.38 -1.92
N VAL A 548 5.45 26.10 -1.74
CA VAL A 548 4.88 26.36 -0.42
C VAL A 548 4.39 25.06 0.23
N LEU A 549 3.64 24.23 -0.50
CA LEU A 549 3.18 22.93 0.02
C LEU A 549 4.36 22.00 0.33
N TYR A 550 5.39 21.99 -0.51
CA TYR A 550 6.60 21.21 -0.29
C TYR A 550 7.34 21.67 0.97
N CYS A 551 7.51 22.98 1.14
CA CYS A 551 8.16 23.58 2.30
C CYS A 551 7.44 23.20 3.60
N LEU A 552 6.12 23.38 3.66
CA LEU A 552 5.30 22.97 4.82
C LEU A 552 5.31 21.44 5.03
N GLY A 553 5.44 20.67 3.97
CA GLY A 553 5.57 19.21 4.04
C GLY A 553 6.88 18.74 4.68
N ARG A 554 7.93 19.56 4.60
CA ARG A 554 9.29 19.25 5.07
C ARG A 554 9.67 19.95 6.36
N SER A 555 8.85 20.86 6.86
CA SER A 555 9.14 21.58 8.09
C SER A 555 9.21 20.62 9.28
N SER A 556 10.26 20.73 10.09
CA SER A 556 10.38 19.99 11.35
C SER A 556 10.02 20.89 12.52
N ASP A 557 8.85 20.70 13.13
CA ASP A 557 8.59 21.28 14.45
C ASP A 557 9.53 20.59 15.45
N HIS A 558 10.58 21.29 15.90
CA HIS A 558 11.70 20.73 16.65
C HIS A 558 11.39 20.32 18.11
N ALA A 559 10.13 20.34 18.56
CA ALA A 559 9.86 20.34 20.00
C ALA A 559 8.85 19.31 20.51
N ASP A 560 7.89 18.82 19.72
CA ASP A 560 6.85 17.93 20.25
C ASP A 560 6.51 16.83 19.25
N TYR A 561 6.36 15.61 19.74
CA TYR A 561 5.93 14.40 19.01
C TYR A 561 4.49 14.49 18.44
N ARG A 562 4.07 15.67 17.98
CA ARG A 562 2.77 15.96 17.39
C ARG A 562 2.87 15.81 15.87
N PHE A 563 1.93 15.06 15.28
CA PHE A 563 1.87 14.78 13.84
C PHE A 563 1.30 15.95 13.02
N LEU A 564 0.71 16.94 13.69
CA LEU A 564 0.10 18.11 13.10
C LEU A 564 0.74 19.38 13.67
N SER A 565 1.01 20.34 12.79
CA SER A 565 1.52 21.66 13.15
C SER A 565 0.40 22.69 13.17
N VAL A 566 0.44 23.59 14.15
CA VAL A 566 -0.44 24.76 14.23
C VAL A 566 0.44 26.00 14.22
N TRP A 567 0.49 26.67 13.08
CA TRP A 567 1.35 27.83 12.89
C TRP A 567 0.54 29.08 12.58
N THR A 568 1.10 30.21 12.96
CA THR A 568 0.62 31.53 12.55
C THR A 568 1.04 31.83 11.10
N ILE A 569 0.33 32.75 10.46
CA ILE A 569 0.70 33.25 9.13
C ILE A 569 2.15 33.77 9.05
N THR A 570 2.63 34.39 10.14
CA THR A 570 3.99 34.95 10.20
C THR A 570 5.03 33.84 10.24
N GLU A 571 4.78 32.77 11.00
CA GLU A 571 5.67 31.59 11.06
C GLU A 571 5.75 30.90 9.70
N ILE A 572 4.61 30.71 9.02
CA ILE A 572 4.60 30.13 7.66
C ILE A 572 5.40 30.99 6.68
N ILE A 573 5.19 32.32 6.68
CA ILE A 573 5.92 33.23 5.78
C ILE A 573 7.43 33.16 6.06
N GLN A 574 7.82 33.07 7.33
CA GLN A 574 9.23 32.96 7.71
C GLN A 574 9.83 31.63 7.24
N GLU A 575 9.14 30.51 7.46
CA GLU A 575 9.59 29.19 7.03
C GLU A 575 9.82 29.13 5.52
N VAL A 576 8.86 29.66 4.73
CA VAL A 576 8.95 29.71 3.27
C VAL A 576 10.13 30.57 2.81
N ARG A 577 10.37 31.71 3.47
CA ARG A 577 11.51 32.59 3.16
C ARG A 577 12.86 31.95 3.41
N GLU A 578 12.97 31.14 4.45
CA GLU A 578 14.22 30.49 4.83
C GLU A 578 14.56 29.32 3.89
N HIS A 579 13.56 28.62 3.35
CA HIS A 579 13.76 27.34 2.67
C HIS A 579 13.41 27.31 1.17
N VAL A 580 12.80 28.37 0.61
CA VAL A 580 12.47 28.45 -0.82
C VAL A 580 13.43 29.39 -1.55
N PHE A 581 14.21 28.84 -2.51
CA PHE A 581 15.27 29.55 -3.23
C PHE A 581 14.78 30.76 -4.06
N ASP A 582 13.69 30.60 -4.83
CA ASP A 582 12.98 31.70 -5.51
C ASP A 582 11.72 32.06 -4.72
N CYS A 583 11.92 32.63 -3.52
CA CYS A 583 10.85 32.81 -2.55
C CYS A 583 9.70 33.68 -3.10
N PRO A 584 8.43 33.21 -3.06
CA PRO A 584 7.27 34.03 -3.38
C PRO A 584 7.16 35.25 -2.45
N SER A 585 6.49 36.31 -2.93
CA SER A 585 6.20 37.48 -2.09
C SER A 585 5.24 37.13 -0.94
N GLU A 586 5.22 37.90 0.16
CA GLU A 586 4.28 37.63 1.26
C GLU A 586 2.81 37.65 0.82
N ASP A 587 2.45 38.56 -0.09
CA ASP A 587 1.10 38.65 -0.66
C ASP A 587 0.75 37.38 -1.45
N GLU A 588 1.73 36.86 -2.20
CA GLU A 588 1.57 35.62 -2.95
C GLU A 588 1.44 34.40 -2.03
N ILE A 589 2.24 34.31 -0.96
CA ILE A 589 2.11 33.26 0.07
C ILE A 589 0.71 33.31 0.69
N ARG A 590 0.22 34.49 1.05
CA ARG A 590 -1.14 34.66 1.62
C ARG A 590 -2.22 34.18 0.66
N LYS A 591 -2.12 34.54 -0.62
CA LYS A 591 -3.05 34.06 -1.67
C LYS A 591 -3.00 32.55 -1.83
N ILE A 592 -1.81 31.95 -1.81
CA ILE A 592 -1.64 30.50 -1.88
C ILE A 592 -2.34 29.83 -0.68
N LEU A 593 -2.08 30.30 0.54
CA LEU A 593 -2.71 29.76 1.75
C LEU A 593 -4.23 29.95 1.72
N ASP A 594 -4.72 31.10 1.28
CA ASP A 594 -6.15 31.36 1.09
C ASP A 594 -6.77 30.45 0.00
N PHE A 595 -5.99 30.05 -1.01
CA PHE A 595 -6.41 29.15 -2.08
C PHE A 595 -6.45 27.67 -1.64
N VAL A 596 -5.50 27.20 -0.81
CA VAL A 596 -5.40 25.78 -0.41
C VAL A 596 -5.83 25.49 1.03
N ASN A 597 -6.54 26.41 1.69
CA ASN A 597 -7.13 26.11 2.99
C ASN A 597 -8.60 25.65 2.89
N LEU A 598 -9.00 24.92 3.92
CA LEU A 598 -10.37 24.66 4.31
C LEU A 598 -10.66 25.34 5.67
N SER A 599 -11.93 25.56 5.97
CA SER A 599 -12.40 26.08 7.26
C SER A 599 -13.81 25.57 7.55
N PHE A 600 -14.35 25.91 8.73
CA PHE A 600 -15.77 25.65 9.06
C PHE A 600 -16.77 26.42 8.17
N SER A 601 -16.30 27.32 7.31
CA SER A 601 -17.12 27.98 6.29
C SER A 601 -16.96 27.42 4.89
N SER A 602 -16.09 26.42 4.67
CA SER A 602 -15.87 25.81 3.35
C SER A 602 -17.09 25.07 2.82
N TYR A 603 -17.97 24.60 3.71
CA TYR A 603 -19.18 23.86 3.34
C TYR A 603 -20.38 24.47 4.05
N SER A 604 -21.46 24.72 3.30
CA SER A 604 -22.76 25.07 3.88
C SER A 604 -23.48 23.83 4.41
N GLY A 605 -24.47 24.01 5.28
CA GLY A 605 -25.27 22.89 5.81
C GLY A 605 -25.92 22.02 4.73
N ASP A 606 -26.37 22.63 3.63
CA ASP A 606 -27.01 21.92 2.50
C ASP A 606 -26.00 21.35 1.49
N THR A 607 -24.69 21.54 1.71
CA THR A 607 -23.67 21.04 0.79
C THR A 607 -23.62 19.51 0.84
N VAL A 608 -23.88 18.87 -0.29
CA VAL A 608 -23.66 17.42 -0.47
C VAL A 608 -22.16 17.14 -0.56
N VAL A 609 -21.64 16.40 0.41
CA VAL A 609 -20.21 16.06 0.56
C VAL A 609 -19.91 14.58 0.34
N HIS A 610 -20.78 13.89 -0.41
CA HIS A 610 -20.53 12.54 -0.90
C HIS A 610 -19.21 12.49 -1.70
N ILE A 611 -18.44 11.40 -1.55
CA ILE A 611 -17.11 11.27 -2.15
C ILE A 611 -17.10 11.57 -3.66
N THR A 612 -18.09 11.10 -4.43
CA THR A 612 -18.15 11.29 -5.88
C THR A 612 -18.43 12.74 -6.30
N LYS A 613 -19.03 13.54 -5.41
CA LYS A 613 -19.23 14.99 -5.59
C LYS A 613 -18.04 15.78 -5.08
N LEU A 614 -17.46 15.36 -3.95
CA LEU A 614 -16.31 16.02 -3.32
C LEU A 614 -15.08 15.99 -4.25
N LEU A 615 -14.82 14.87 -4.92
CA LEU A 615 -13.70 14.71 -5.87
C LEU A 615 -13.79 15.61 -7.12
N ARG A 616 -14.87 16.36 -7.30
CA ARG A 616 -15.04 17.35 -8.39
C ARG A 616 -14.86 18.80 -7.94
N ARG A 617 -14.64 19.05 -6.64
CA ARG A 617 -14.52 20.39 -6.04
C ARG A 617 -13.08 20.71 -5.66
N LYS A 618 -12.70 21.99 -5.66
CA LYS A 618 -11.40 22.42 -5.11
C LYS A 618 -11.35 22.14 -3.60
N GLU A 619 -12.42 22.48 -2.89
CA GLU A 619 -12.55 22.34 -1.43
C GLU A 619 -12.62 20.86 -1.05
N ARG A 620 -11.46 20.22 -0.94
CA ARG A 620 -11.29 18.85 -0.44
C ARG A 620 -9.89 18.65 0.15
N PRO A 621 -9.73 17.78 1.16
CA PRO A 621 -8.45 17.61 1.86
C PRO A 621 -7.26 17.23 0.96
N SER A 622 -7.50 16.48 -0.12
CA SER A 622 -6.44 16.11 -1.10
C SER A 622 -5.83 17.29 -1.86
N LEU A 623 -6.54 18.42 -2.03
CA LEU A 623 -6.01 19.60 -2.72
C LEU A 623 -5.78 20.78 -1.79
N CYS A 624 -6.55 20.83 -0.71
CA CYS A 624 -6.54 21.87 0.29
C CYS A 624 -6.20 21.24 1.65
N PRO A 625 -4.91 20.92 1.89
CA PRO A 625 -4.50 20.22 3.10
C PRO A 625 -4.50 21.15 4.32
N ILE A 626 -4.57 22.46 4.15
CA ILE A 626 -4.43 23.40 5.28
C ILE A 626 -5.81 23.67 5.87
N ILE A 627 -5.94 23.72 7.20
CA ILE A 627 -7.17 24.09 7.89
C ILE A 627 -6.96 25.45 8.56
N LYS A 628 -7.69 26.46 8.10
CA LYS A 628 -7.70 27.80 8.69
C LYS A 628 -8.58 27.77 9.94
N LEU A 629 -7.94 27.83 11.11
CA LEU A 629 -8.63 27.81 12.41
C LEU A 629 -9.27 29.16 12.72
N ASP A 630 -8.53 30.24 12.44
CA ASP A 630 -8.98 31.62 12.62
C ASP A 630 -8.25 32.57 11.65
N SER A 631 -8.30 33.88 11.91
CA SER A 631 -7.67 34.89 11.04
C SER A 631 -6.15 34.79 10.95
N SER A 632 -5.48 34.16 11.92
CA SER A 632 -4.02 34.13 11.99
C SER A 632 -3.42 32.72 12.08
N ARG A 633 -4.17 31.69 12.49
CA ARG A 633 -3.66 30.32 12.71
C ARG A 633 -4.14 29.31 11.67
N PHE A 634 -3.22 28.42 11.29
CA PHE A 634 -3.40 27.35 10.33
C PHE A 634 -2.93 26.02 10.90
N LEU A 635 -3.74 24.98 10.72
CA LEU A 635 -3.46 23.60 11.09
C LEU A 635 -3.13 22.79 9.84
N PHE A 636 -2.03 22.05 9.82
CA PHE A 636 -1.64 21.20 8.70
C PHE A 636 -0.82 19.99 9.16
N GLY A 637 -0.84 18.92 8.37
CA GLY A 637 0.06 17.77 8.51
C GLY A 637 1.10 17.77 7.38
N ASN A 638 2.33 17.39 7.71
CA ASN A 638 3.45 17.35 6.78
C ASN A 638 3.15 16.48 5.54
N GLN A 639 2.72 15.25 5.77
CA GLN A 639 2.46 14.28 4.73
C GLN A 639 1.22 14.65 3.91
N MET A 640 0.21 15.26 4.52
CA MET A 640 -0.94 15.82 3.80
C MET A 640 -0.54 16.95 2.85
N CYS A 641 0.37 17.84 3.25
CA CYS A 641 0.94 18.86 2.37
C CYS A 641 1.74 18.26 1.21
N LEU A 642 2.61 17.27 1.48
CA LEU A 642 3.38 16.56 0.43
C LEU A 642 2.46 15.80 -0.53
N THR A 643 1.41 15.17 -0.02
CA THR A 643 0.43 14.44 -0.82
C THR A 643 -0.35 15.39 -1.71
N ALA A 644 -0.83 16.52 -1.17
CA ALA A 644 -1.52 17.53 -1.96
C ALA A 644 -0.63 18.15 -3.04
N MET A 645 0.65 18.40 -2.73
CA MET A 645 1.63 18.85 -3.71
C MET A 645 1.74 17.86 -4.89
N ARG A 646 1.87 16.56 -4.60
CA ARG A 646 1.95 15.51 -5.63
C ARG A 646 0.65 15.40 -6.42
N ASP A 647 -0.50 15.43 -5.76
CA ASP A 647 -1.81 15.41 -6.42
C ASP A 647 -1.93 16.57 -7.41
N TRP A 648 -1.61 17.80 -6.99
CA TRP A 648 -1.61 18.97 -7.87
C TRP A 648 -0.69 18.78 -9.09
N ALA A 649 0.53 18.31 -8.89
CA ALA A 649 1.49 18.09 -9.97
C ALA A 649 1.00 17.02 -10.97
N VAL A 650 0.52 15.88 -10.47
CA VAL A 650 0.04 14.75 -11.30
C VAL A 650 -1.09 15.18 -12.23
N TYR A 651 -2.07 15.96 -11.75
CA TYR A 651 -3.14 16.45 -12.64
C TYR A 651 -2.59 17.27 -13.81
N ILE A 652 -1.62 18.14 -13.57
CA ILE A 652 -1.03 18.98 -14.63
C ILE A 652 -0.18 18.14 -15.59
N GLU A 653 0.59 17.18 -15.08
CA GLU A 653 1.37 16.22 -15.89
C GLU A 653 0.47 15.38 -16.81
N GLU A 654 -0.70 14.97 -16.33
CA GLU A 654 -1.74 14.28 -17.11
C GLU A 654 -2.55 15.21 -18.03
N ALA A 655 -2.11 16.47 -18.19
CA ALA A 655 -2.77 17.51 -18.95
C ALA A 655 -4.25 17.71 -18.55
N ASP A 656 -4.54 17.58 -17.27
CA ASP A 656 -5.86 17.75 -16.67
C ASP A 656 -5.87 18.75 -15.50
N PHE A 657 -7.07 19.02 -14.99
CA PHE A 657 -7.24 19.88 -13.83
C PHE A 657 -8.11 19.18 -12.77
N PRO A 658 -7.78 19.33 -11.48
CA PRO A 658 -8.38 18.51 -10.41
C PRO A 658 -9.87 18.81 -10.14
N PHE A 659 -10.42 19.86 -10.74
CA PHE A 659 -11.83 20.22 -10.70
C PHE A 659 -12.23 20.89 -12.02
N TYR A 660 -13.54 21.10 -12.20
CA TYR A 660 -14.07 21.66 -13.44
C TYR A 660 -13.62 23.11 -13.65
N LEU A 661 -13.17 23.41 -14.87
CA LEU A 661 -12.91 24.76 -15.37
C LEU A 661 -13.77 24.99 -16.60
N ASP A 662 -14.26 26.23 -16.77
CA ASP A 662 -14.98 26.61 -17.98
C ASP A 662 -14.13 26.46 -19.24
N GLU A 663 -14.76 26.24 -20.39
CA GLU A 663 -14.04 25.98 -21.64
C GLU A 663 -13.20 27.17 -22.12
N GLN A 664 -13.59 28.38 -21.74
CA GLN A 664 -12.90 29.63 -22.08
C GLN A 664 -11.80 29.99 -21.08
N ASN A 665 -11.70 29.26 -19.96
CA ASN A 665 -10.66 29.48 -18.97
C ASN A 665 -9.28 29.22 -19.59
N GLN A 666 -8.32 30.13 -19.37
CA GLN A 666 -7.00 30.06 -20.01
C GLN A 666 -6.22 28.80 -19.61
N ILE A 667 -6.37 28.32 -18.36
CA ILE A 667 -5.77 27.08 -17.88
C ILE A 667 -6.31 25.89 -18.67
N ASN A 668 -7.64 25.82 -18.85
CA ASN A 668 -8.27 24.74 -19.61
C ASN A 668 -7.85 24.75 -21.09
N VAL A 669 -7.74 25.93 -21.71
CA VAL A 669 -7.23 26.08 -23.09
C VAL A 669 -5.79 25.57 -23.20
N PHE A 670 -4.92 25.94 -22.26
CA PHE A 670 -3.55 25.46 -22.22
C PHE A 670 -3.48 23.94 -22.07
N LEU A 671 -4.22 23.37 -21.12
CA LEU A 671 -4.22 21.92 -20.85
C LEU A 671 -4.80 21.12 -22.02
N LYS A 672 -5.82 21.63 -22.73
CA LYS A 672 -6.32 21.01 -23.97
C LYS A 672 -5.23 20.96 -25.06
N ALA A 673 -4.46 22.03 -25.23
CA ALA A 673 -3.34 22.05 -26.16
C ALA A 673 -2.22 21.09 -25.74
N PHE A 674 -1.94 21.01 -24.44
CA PHE A 674 -0.95 20.08 -23.91
C PHE A 674 -1.36 18.61 -24.08
N HIS A 675 -2.62 18.27 -23.79
CA HIS A 675 -3.15 16.93 -24.03
C HIS A 675 -3.05 16.53 -25.50
N ARG A 676 -3.33 17.47 -26.43
CA ARG A 676 -3.16 17.23 -27.86
C ARG A 676 -1.71 16.94 -28.25
N GLN A 677 -0.75 17.59 -27.60
CA GLN A 677 0.67 17.27 -27.78
C GLN A 677 0.97 15.83 -27.32
N GLN A 678 0.47 15.42 -26.16
CA GLN A 678 0.68 14.06 -25.64
C GLN A 678 0.03 12.98 -26.52
N GLU A 679 -1.14 13.24 -27.11
CA GLU A 679 -1.75 12.33 -28.10
C GLU A 679 -0.84 12.11 -29.31
N LEU A 680 -0.28 13.19 -29.86
CA LEU A 680 0.63 13.11 -31.00
C LEU A 680 1.93 12.39 -30.64
N GLU A 681 2.47 12.62 -29.44
CA GLU A 681 3.65 11.92 -28.93
C GLU A 681 3.39 10.41 -28.78
N LEU A 682 2.19 10.01 -28.33
CA LEU A 682 1.82 8.60 -28.22
C LEU A 682 1.71 7.92 -29.59
N GLU A 683 1.15 8.60 -30.60
CA GLU A 683 1.12 8.12 -31.98
C GLU A 683 2.54 7.88 -32.52
N ASP A 684 3.44 8.85 -32.32
CA ASP A 684 4.82 8.77 -32.80
C ASP A 684 5.61 7.67 -32.06
N ARG A 685 5.46 7.57 -30.74
CA ARG A 685 6.08 6.54 -29.90
C ARG A 685 5.59 5.14 -30.26
N THR A 686 4.31 4.99 -30.59
CA THR A 686 3.73 3.72 -31.06
C THR A 686 4.46 3.21 -32.31
N ALA A 687 4.64 4.08 -33.30
CA ALA A 687 5.36 3.74 -34.51
C ALA A 687 6.85 3.46 -34.25
N GLU A 688 7.49 4.25 -33.38
CA GLU A 688 8.91 4.07 -33.03
C GLU A 688 9.17 2.70 -32.36
N VAL A 689 8.37 2.34 -31.36
CA VAL A 689 8.47 1.04 -30.68
C VAL A 689 8.25 -0.09 -31.70
N ALA A 690 7.22 -0.01 -32.53
CA ALA A 690 6.98 -1.03 -33.56
C ALA A 690 8.16 -1.17 -34.54
N ARG A 691 8.75 -0.06 -35.00
CA ARG A 691 9.91 -0.06 -35.90
C ARG A 691 11.15 -0.69 -35.28
N LYS A 692 11.37 -0.51 -33.97
CA LYS A 692 12.47 -1.16 -33.24
C LYS A 692 12.34 -2.69 -33.23
N ILE A 693 11.10 -3.20 -33.27
CA ILE A 693 10.82 -4.65 -33.20
C ILE A 693 10.79 -5.31 -34.58
N VAL A 694 9.92 -4.83 -35.48
CA VAL A 694 9.75 -5.48 -36.79
C VAL A 694 10.66 -4.90 -37.87
N GLY A 695 11.28 -3.75 -37.63
CA GLY A 695 12.13 -3.03 -38.57
C GLY A 695 11.39 -1.90 -39.31
N VAL A 696 12.12 -0.82 -39.62
CA VAL A 696 11.57 0.42 -40.21
C VAL A 696 10.76 0.18 -41.49
N LYS A 697 11.21 -0.75 -42.34
CA LYS A 697 10.59 -1.07 -43.63
C LYS A 697 9.23 -1.75 -43.52
N PHE A 698 8.81 -2.18 -42.32
CA PHE A 698 7.58 -2.93 -42.08
C PHE A 698 6.56 -2.15 -41.24
N VAL A 699 6.77 -0.83 -41.06
CA VAL A 699 5.87 0.03 -40.31
C VAL A 699 5.58 1.30 -41.09
N GLU A 700 4.30 1.54 -41.35
CA GLU A 700 3.80 2.83 -41.83
C GLU A 700 3.02 3.52 -40.72
N ALA A 701 3.19 4.83 -40.58
CA ALA A 701 2.56 5.62 -39.54
C ALA A 701 1.79 6.81 -40.13
N ARG A 702 0.77 7.28 -39.40
CA ARG A 702 -0.07 8.45 -39.74
C ARG A 702 -0.59 8.40 -41.17
N ILE A 703 -1.25 7.29 -41.50
CA ILE A 703 -1.76 7.02 -42.84
C ILE A 703 -3.11 7.70 -42.99
N ASN A 704 -3.08 9.00 -43.30
CA ASN A 704 -4.28 9.76 -43.68
C ASN A 704 -4.43 9.87 -45.21
N ASN A 705 -3.30 9.76 -45.94
CA ASN A 705 -3.29 9.65 -47.39
C ASN A 705 -2.97 8.21 -47.84
N PHE A 706 -3.98 7.43 -48.17
CA PHE A 706 -3.83 6.02 -48.51
C PHE A 706 -3.24 5.78 -49.89
N THR A 707 -3.19 6.79 -50.77
CA THR A 707 -2.48 6.66 -52.06
C THR A 707 -0.98 6.42 -51.89
N ARG A 708 -0.44 6.68 -50.69
CA ARG A 708 0.95 6.33 -50.31
C ARG A 708 1.18 4.82 -50.34
N LEU A 709 0.19 4.03 -49.95
CA LEU A 709 0.28 2.56 -49.94
C LEU A 709 0.03 1.97 -51.32
N SER A 710 -0.93 2.54 -52.06
CA SER A 710 -1.23 2.16 -53.44
C SER A 710 -2.02 3.25 -54.13
N SER A 711 -1.67 3.59 -55.38
CA SER A 711 -2.42 4.55 -56.20
C SER A 711 -3.86 4.11 -56.49
N SER A 712 -4.18 2.83 -56.29
CA SER A 712 -5.55 2.30 -56.42
C SER A 712 -6.47 2.61 -55.23
N PHE A 713 -5.91 3.03 -54.10
CA PHE A 713 -6.71 3.38 -52.92
C PHE A 713 -7.27 4.80 -53.01
N PRO A 714 -8.45 5.08 -52.43
CA PRO A 714 -8.94 6.45 -52.30
C PRO A 714 -7.99 7.25 -51.41
N LYS A 715 -7.80 8.55 -51.69
CA LYS A 715 -6.92 9.42 -50.89
C LYS A 715 -7.29 9.40 -49.40
N LYS A 716 -8.58 9.52 -49.09
CA LYS A 716 -9.14 9.49 -47.74
C LYS A 716 -10.31 8.51 -47.69
N PRO A 717 -10.08 7.22 -47.37
CA PRO A 717 -11.16 6.25 -47.23
C PRO A 717 -12.08 6.59 -46.04
N PRO A 718 -13.32 6.07 -46.03
CA PRO A 718 -14.26 6.26 -44.91
C PRO A 718 -13.79 5.73 -43.55
N CYS A 719 -12.76 4.87 -43.52
CA CYS A 719 -12.19 4.34 -42.28
C CYS A 719 -11.31 5.36 -41.52
N GLY A 720 -11.06 6.54 -42.08
CA GLY A 720 -10.22 7.56 -41.46
C GLY A 720 -8.73 7.21 -41.46
N GLU A 721 -7.96 7.89 -40.62
CA GLU A 721 -6.51 7.73 -40.50
C GLU A 721 -6.11 6.46 -39.73
N ILE A 722 -5.05 5.78 -40.15
CA ILE A 722 -4.42 4.69 -39.39
C ILE A 722 -3.14 5.22 -38.73
N ASP A 723 -3.09 5.21 -37.40
CA ASP A 723 -1.97 5.75 -36.62
C ASP A 723 -0.69 4.93 -36.85
N ALA A 724 -0.79 3.60 -36.77
CA ALA A 724 0.30 2.69 -37.18
C ALA A 724 -0.21 1.41 -37.84
N LEU A 725 0.37 1.07 -38.98
CA LEU A 725 0.20 -0.18 -39.71
C LEU A 725 1.52 -0.97 -39.65
N VAL A 726 1.51 -2.10 -38.95
CA VAL A 726 2.71 -2.88 -38.64
C VAL A 726 2.60 -4.25 -39.30
N VAL A 727 3.60 -4.65 -40.09
CA VAL A 727 3.64 -5.96 -40.74
C VAL A 727 4.69 -6.84 -40.06
N HIS A 728 4.22 -7.89 -39.39
CA HIS A 728 5.11 -8.85 -38.73
C HIS A 728 5.24 -10.11 -39.59
N SER A 729 6.39 -10.29 -40.22
CA SER A 729 6.65 -11.41 -41.14
C SER A 729 6.57 -12.78 -40.46
N ASP A 730 7.17 -12.91 -39.28
CA ASP A 730 7.36 -14.22 -38.65
C ASP A 730 6.05 -14.80 -38.13
N SER A 731 5.20 -13.95 -37.54
CA SER A 731 3.85 -14.32 -37.08
C SER A 731 2.79 -14.21 -38.19
N LYS A 732 3.17 -13.79 -39.41
CA LYS A 732 2.26 -13.50 -40.54
C LYS A 732 1.04 -12.68 -40.11
N THR A 733 1.28 -11.61 -39.36
CA THR A 733 0.21 -10.75 -38.83
C THR A 733 0.42 -9.31 -39.26
N VAL A 734 -0.64 -8.67 -39.76
CA VAL A 734 -0.71 -7.23 -39.97
C VAL A 734 -1.47 -6.62 -38.80
N TYR A 735 -0.85 -5.72 -38.06
CA TYR A 735 -1.47 -5.01 -36.96
C TYR A 735 -1.93 -3.63 -37.42
N VAL A 736 -3.19 -3.31 -37.12
CA VAL A 736 -3.79 -1.99 -37.26
C VAL A 736 -3.89 -1.40 -35.86
N LEU A 737 -2.96 -0.50 -35.54
CA LEU A 737 -2.85 0.09 -34.21
C LEU A 737 -3.36 1.53 -34.23
N ASP A 738 -4.16 1.87 -33.22
CA ASP A 738 -4.74 3.19 -33.04
C ASP A 738 -4.31 3.71 -31.66
N ALA A 739 -3.50 4.76 -31.62
CA ALA A 739 -2.97 5.33 -30.39
C ALA A 739 -4.07 6.19 -29.75
N LYS A 740 -4.40 5.93 -28.49
CA LYS A 740 -5.48 6.64 -27.78
C LYS A 740 -5.03 7.01 -26.37
N ASN A 741 -4.96 8.30 -26.12
CA ASN A 741 -4.74 8.88 -24.80
C ASN A 741 -6.03 9.59 -24.38
N ILE A 742 -6.82 8.94 -23.52
CA ILE A 742 -8.02 9.54 -22.93
C ILE A 742 -7.71 9.90 -21.48
N LYS A 743 -8.16 11.06 -20.99
CA LYS A 743 -8.07 11.40 -19.57
C LYS A 743 -8.77 10.35 -18.70
N LYS A 744 -8.00 9.65 -17.86
CA LYS A 744 -8.50 8.61 -16.93
C LYS A 744 -9.03 9.27 -15.67
N LYS A 745 -10.23 8.87 -15.25
CA LYS A 745 -10.78 9.20 -13.92
C LYS A 745 -11.57 7.99 -13.42
N LEU A 746 -11.50 7.75 -12.12
CA LEU A 746 -12.01 6.51 -11.50
C LEU A 746 -13.41 6.64 -10.89
N LEU A 747 -14.06 7.79 -11.04
CA LEU A 747 -15.46 7.92 -10.62
C LEU A 747 -16.36 7.09 -11.55
N PRO A 748 -17.44 6.46 -11.05
CA PRO A 748 -18.36 5.67 -11.87
C PRO A 748 -18.85 6.40 -13.13
N ALA A 749 -19.21 7.69 -12.99
CA ALA A 749 -19.64 8.53 -14.10
C ALA A 749 -18.56 8.74 -15.17
N ASP A 750 -17.30 8.80 -14.75
CA ASP A 750 -16.18 9.02 -15.65
C ASP A 750 -15.76 7.72 -16.33
N ILE A 751 -15.86 6.58 -15.64
CA ILE A 751 -15.70 5.24 -16.20
C ILE A 751 -16.73 5.01 -17.31
N GLU A 752 -18.02 5.30 -17.08
CA GLU A 752 -19.05 5.18 -18.13
C GLU A 752 -18.72 6.03 -19.36
N ARG A 753 -18.29 7.29 -19.14
CA ARG A 753 -17.92 8.19 -20.22
C ARG A 753 -16.69 7.69 -20.98
N GLU A 754 -15.70 7.16 -20.27
CA GLU A 754 -14.50 6.53 -20.85
C GLU A 754 -14.90 5.34 -21.74
N MET A 755 -15.74 4.44 -21.23
CA MET A 755 -16.24 3.28 -21.97
C MET A 755 -16.98 3.69 -23.24
N ARG A 756 -17.85 4.70 -23.17
CA ARG A 756 -18.56 5.23 -24.34
C ARG A 756 -17.60 5.77 -25.39
N LYS A 757 -16.60 6.56 -24.99
CA LYS A 757 -15.58 7.08 -25.92
C LYS A 757 -14.79 5.97 -26.60
N PHE A 758 -14.34 4.96 -25.85
CA PHE A 758 -13.63 3.83 -26.46
C PHE A 758 -14.52 3.02 -27.40
N LYS A 759 -15.83 2.92 -27.13
CA LYS A 759 -16.77 2.28 -28.07
C LYS A 759 -16.87 3.04 -29.39
N ASP A 760 -16.99 4.36 -29.34
CA ASP A 760 -17.00 5.19 -30.55
C ASP A 760 -15.69 5.04 -31.35
N HIS A 761 -14.56 4.93 -30.66
CA HIS A 761 -13.26 4.67 -31.29
C HIS A 761 -13.13 3.24 -31.84
N GLU A 762 -13.72 2.24 -31.18
CA GLU A 762 -13.67 0.83 -31.59
C GLU A 762 -14.40 0.65 -32.92
N GLU A 763 -15.56 1.29 -33.09
CA GLU A 763 -16.27 1.27 -34.37
C GLU A 763 -15.42 1.79 -35.53
N MET A 764 -14.62 2.84 -35.29
CA MET A 764 -13.71 3.39 -36.29
C MET A 764 -12.52 2.45 -36.54
N LEU A 765 -11.92 1.89 -35.48
CA LEU A 765 -10.81 0.96 -35.58
C LEU A 765 -11.21 -0.32 -36.35
N LEU A 766 -12.42 -0.82 -36.17
CA LEU A 766 -12.94 -1.96 -36.91
C LEU A 766 -13.13 -1.65 -38.40
N LYS A 767 -13.52 -0.41 -38.76
CA LYS A 767 -13.54 0.04 -40.16
C LYS A 767 -12.13 0.07 -40.76
N LYS A 768 -11.12 0.52 -40.00
CA LYS A 768 -9.71 0.50 -40.41
C LYS A 768 -9.23 -0.94 -40.63
N LYS A 769 -9.55 -1.85 -39.72
CA LYS A 769 -9.27 -3.28 -39.83
C LYS A 769 -9.88 -3.89 -41.08
N ALA A 770 -11.17 -3.67 -41.31
CA ALA A 770 -11.90 -4.19 -42.47
C ALA A 770 -11.30 -3.71 -43.80
N PHE A 771 -10.92 -2.43 -43.89
CA PHE A 771 -10.22 -1.89 -45.06
C PHE A 771 -8.89 -2.63 -45.32
N VAL A 772 -8.10 -2.89 -44.27
CA VAL A 772 -6.83 -3.62 -44.38
C VAL A 772 -7.06 -5.08 -44.77
N GLU A 773 -8.10 -5.73 -44.26
CA GLU A 773 -8.48 -7.10 -44.63
C GLU A 773 -8.91 -7.19 -46.11
N GLU A 774 -9.77 -6.27 -46.56
CA GLU A 774 -10.24 -6.21 -47.96
C GLU A 774 -9.08 -6.01 -48.95
N HIS A 775 -8.05 -5.26 -48.54
CA HIS A 775 -6.93 -4.89 -49.38
C HIS A 775 -5.59 -5.54 -48.99
N LEU A 776 -5.64 -6.63 -48.22
CA LEU A 776 -4.47 -7.27 -47.60
C LEU A 776 -3.36 -7.59 -48.60
N THR A 777 -3.71 -8.14 -49.77
CA THR A 777 -2.72 -8.49 -50.80
C THR A 777 -1.98 -7.26 -51.34
N THR A 778 -2.70 -6.15 -51.55
CA THR A 778 -2.11 -4.89 -52.01
C THR A 778 -1.20 -4.27 -50.94
N ILE A 779 -1.61 -4.34 -49.68
CA ILE A 779 -0.82 -3.87 -48.54
C ILE A 779 0.45 -4.70 -48.36
N LEU A 780 0.36 -6.03 -48.39
CA LEU A 780 1.55 -6.89 -48.29
C LEU A 780 2.54 -6.65 -49.43
N ARG A 781 2.05 -6.39 -50.65
CA ARG A 781 2.89 -6.03 -51.79
C ARG A 781 3.61 -4.69 -51.58
N TYR A 782 2.97 -3.69 -50.97
CA TYR A 782 3.62 -2.43 -50.59
C TYR A 782 4.84 -2.70 -49.70
N PHE A 783 4.70 -3.61 -48.73
CA PHE A 783 5.78 -4.04 -47.83
C PHE A 783 6.74 -5.07 -48.44
N LYS A 784 6.67 -5.32 -49.76
CA LYS A 784 7.52 -6.26 -50.51
C LYS A 784 7.39 -7.71 -50.02
N ILE A 785 6.17 -8.12 -49.68
CA ILE A 785 5.83 -9.49 -49.29
C ILE A 785 5.02 -10.14 -50.40
N ASP A 786 5.61 -11.13 -51.07
CA ASP A 786 5.02 -11.78 -52.24
C ASP A 786 4.01 -12.88 -51.89
N ASN A 787 4.13 -13.48 -50.70
CA ASN A 787 3.22 -14.54 -50.23
C ASN A 787 2.11 -13.96 -49.36
N SER A 788 0.89 -13.82 -49.90
CA SER A 788 -0.29 -13.36 -49.18
C SER A 788 -1.09 -14.46 -48.46
N SER A 789 -0.64 -15.72 -48.52
CA SER A 789 -1.36 -16.84 -47.89
C SER A 789 -1.16 -16.90 -46.37
N ASN A 790 -2.25 -17.16 -45.64
CA ASN A 790 -2.30 -17.37 -44.19
C ASN A 790 -1.83 -16.16 -43.37
N TRP A 791 -2.18 -14.95 -43.81
CA TRP A 791 -1.96 -13.73 -43.04
C TRP A 791 -3.20 -13.37 -42.24
N ASN A 792 -3.00 -12.93 -40.99
CA ASN A 792 -4.06 -12.44 -40.12
C ASN A 792 -3.99 -10.92 -39.98
N VAL A 793 -5.14 -10.28 -39.78
CA VAL A 793 -5.19 -8.86 -39.43
C VAL A 793 -5.68 -8.74 -37.99
N GLN A 794 -4.90 -8.07 -37.14
CA GLN A 794 -5.25 -7.79 -35.74
C GLN A 794 -5.38 -6.28 -35.56
N ALA A 795 -6.31 -5.85 -34.71
CA ALA A 795 -6.49 -4.45 -34.39
C ALA A 795 -6.45 -4.25 -32.88
N GLY A 796 -5.83 -3.16 -32.44
CA GLY A 796 -5.72 -2.85 -31.02
C GLY A 796 -5.50 -1.37 -30.76
N PHE A 797 -5.94 -0.93 -29.59
CA PHE A 797 -5.60 0.39 -29.08
C PHE A 797 -4.22 0.36 -28.43
N VAL A 798 -3.38 1.31 -28.78
CA VAL A 798 -2.15 1.58 -28.03
C VAL A 798 -2.42 2.72 -27.07
N VAL A 799 -2.29 2.45 -25.78
CA VAL A 799 -2.70 3.36 -24.70
C VAL A 799 -1.51 3.77 -23.85
N SER A 800 -1.58 4.97 -23.28
CA SER A 800 -0.55 5.50 -22.37
C SER A 800 -0.59 4.88 -20.98
N GLN A 801 -1.75 4.33 -20.58
CA GLN A 801 -2.00 3.90 -19.20
C GLN A 801 -3.05 2.78 -19.10
N ASN A 802 -3.21 2.23 -17.90
CA ASN A 802 -4.22 1.21 -17.60
C ASN A 802 -5.63 1.83 -17.49
N TYR A 803 -6.56 1.43 -18.37
CA TYR A 803 -7.94 1.91 -18.36
C TYR A 803 -8.92 0.84 -17.85
N PRO A 804 -9.91 1.17 -16.99
CA PRO A 804 -10.98 0.24 -16.64
C PRO A 804 -11.67 -0.37 -17.87
N SER A 805 -11.83 0.42 -18.95
CA SER A 805 -12.41 -0.06 -20.21
C SER A 805 -11.62 -1.21 -20.86
N ALA A 806 -10.31 -1.31 -20.63
CA ALA A 806 -9.47 -2.40 -21.15
C ALA A 806 -9.83 -3.78 -20.55
N HIS A 807 -10.53 -3.78 -19.41
CA HIS A 807 -10.96 -4.98 -18.70
C HIS A 807 -12.46 -5.24 -18.87
N ALA A 808 -13.13 -4.51 -19.75
CA ALA A 808 -14.54 -4.71 -20.01
C ALA A 808 -14.79 -5.82 -21.04
N SER A 809 -15.75 -6.69 -20.74
CA SER A 809 -16.07 -7.87 -21.57
C SER A 809 -16.68 -7.55 -22.93
N ASN A 810 -17.11 -6.30 -23.14
CA ASN A 810 -17.83 -5.88 -24.33
C ASN A 810 -16.92 -5.38 -25.46
N PHE A 811 -15.61 -5.22 -25.26
CA PHE A 811 -14.64 -4.86 -26.31
C PHE A 811 -14.09 -6.11 -27.01
N ILE A 812 -13.91 -5.99 -28.32
CA ILE A 812 -13.40 -7.07 -29.19
C ILE A 812 -12.00 -6.79 -29.74
N VAL A 813 -11.48 -5.58 -29.53
CA VAL A 813 -10.09 -5.19 -29.85
C VAL A 813 -9.21 -5.26 -28.61
N ASP A 814 -7.91 -5.51 -28.81
CA ASP A 814 -6.95 -5.56 -27.70
C ASP A 814 -6.59 -4.14 -27.22
N PHE A 815 -6.38 -3.96 -25.92
CA PHE A 815 -5.80 -2.75 -25.31
C PHE A 815 -4.35 -3.04 -24.93
N ILE A 816 -3.42 -2.23 -25.44
CA ILE A 816 -1.99 -2.46 -25.35
C ILE A 816 -1.35 -1.22 -24.74
N GLN A 817 -0.83 -1.29 -23.52
CA GLN A 817 -0.07 -0.17 -23.00
C GLN A 817 1.23 -0.02 -23.79
N ILE A 818 1.64 1.23 -24.02
CA ILE A 818 2.80 1.54 -24.85
C ILE A 818 4.08 0.84 -24.35
N ASP A 819 4.24 0.69 -23.04
CA ASP A 819 5.40 0.02 -22.43
C ASP A 819 5.40 -1.50 -22.66
N TYR A 820 4.23 -2.11 -22.87
CA TYR A 820 4.06 -3.53 -23.19
C TYR A 820 3.88 -3.81 -24.69
N LEU A 821 3.94 -2.79 -25.56
CA LEU A 821 3.77 -2.98 -27.00
C LEU A 821 4.85 -3.90 -27.59
N ASN A 822 6.08 -3.84 -27.07
CA ASN A 822 7.15 -4.76 -27.46
C ASN A 822 6.76 -6.23 -27.18
N GLU A 823 6.32 -6.51 -25.95
CA GLU A 823 5.89 -7.85 -25.56
C GLU A 823 4.69 -8.31 -26.40
N TYR A 824 3.74 -7.42 -26.69
CA TYR A 824 2.59 -7.75 -27.51
C TYR A 824 2.98 -8.18 -28.94
N LEU A 825 3.89 -7.43 -29.57
CA LEU A 825 4.37 -7.74 -30.92
C LEU A 825 5.26 -9.00 -30.95
N THR A 826 5.98 -9.30 -29.87
CA THR A 826 6.89 -10.46 -29.78
C THR A 826 6.25 -11.72 -29.20
N ALA A 827 5.22 -11.63 -28.36
CA ALA A 827 4.55 -12.78 -27.74
C ALA A 827 3.84 -13.67 -28.76
N ASN A 828 3.46 -13.14 -29.93
CA ASN A 828 2.98 -13.95 -31.05
C ASN A 828 4.08 -14.80 -31.71
N ILE A 829 5.36 -14.59 -31.39
CA ILE A 829 6.48 -15.50 -31.73
C ILE A 829 6.53 -16.68 -30.73
N LYS A 830 5.98 -16.54 -29.52
CA LYS A 830 6.10 -17.54 -28.43
C LYS A 830 4.79 -18.16 -27.91
N LYS A 831 3.60 -17.83 -28.41
CA LYS A 831 2.35 -18.45 -27.91
C LYS A 831 1.90 -19.69 -28.70
N ARG A 832 2.39 -20.84 -28.20
CA ARG A 832 1.52 -21.96 -27.80
C ARG A 832 1.65 -22.19 -26.28
N ALA A 833 1.33 -21.17 -25.48
CA ALA A 833 0.97 -21.26 -24.05
C ALA A 833 0.59 -19.86 -23.52
N CYS A 834 -0.34 -19.77 -22.57
CA CYS A 834 -0.81 -18.55 -21.90
C CYS A 834 -1.82 -17.66 -22.67
N ARG A 835 -3.00 -18.21 -22.94
CA ARG A 835 -4.25 -17.56 -22.55
C ARG A 835 -4.98 -18.58 -21.64
N LYS A 836 -5.46 -18.13 -20.47
CA LYS A 836 -6.25 -18.83 -19.43
C LYS A 836 -5.55 -19.58 -18.26
N THR A 837 -4.29 -19.99 -18.31
CA THR A 837 -3.75 -20.93 -17.29
C THR A 837 -3.15 -20.35 -16.01
N PHE A 838 -2.97 -19.03 -15.88
CA PHE A 838 -2.32 -18.46 -14.68
C PHE A 838 -3.28 -18.34 -13.47
N PHE A 839 -4.57 -18.08 -13.73
CA PHE A 839 -5.57 -17.88 -12.67
C PHE A 839 -6.12 -19.19 -12.08
N GLU A 840 -6.21 -20.28 -12.86
CA GLU A 840 -6.77 -21.55 -12.35
C GLU A 840 -5.76 -22.36 -11.51
N LYS A 841 -4.45 -22.25 -11.78
CA LYS A 841 -3.44 -23.03 -11.05
C LYS A 841 -3.18 -22.55 -9.62
N ARG A 842 -3.33 -21.25 -9.31
CA ARG A 842 -3.12 -20.73 -7.94
C ARG A 842 -4.37 -20.88 -7.04
N ARG A 843 -5.58 -20.95 -7.61
CA ARG A 843 -6.82 -21.18 -6.84
C ARG A 843 -6.92 -22.63 -6.32
N ALA A 844 -6.38 -23.59 -7.07
CA ALA A 844 -6.33 -25.00 -6.65
C ALA A 844 -5.43 -25.24 -5.42
N THR A 845 -4.40 -24.41 -5.21
CA THR A 845 -3.47 -24.56 -4.08
C THR A 845 -3.96 -23.93 -2.77
N ARG A 846 -4.98 -23.04 -2.81
CA ARG A 846 -5.59 -22.46 -1.59
C ARG A 846 -6.82 -23.21 -1.07
N LEU A 847 -7.38 -24.14 -1.84
CA LEU A 847 -8.44 -25.04 -1.37
C LEU A 847 -7.90 -26.32 -0.71
N PHE A 848 -6.58 -26.51 -0.73
CA PHE A 848 -5.87 -27.58 -0.04
C PHE A 848 -4.59 -27.00 0.59
N GLY A 849 -4.74 -26.40 1.78
CA GLY A 849 -3.63 -25.87 2.59
C GLY A 849 -4.09 -25.59 4.00
#